data_AF-A0A2N6DEW6-F1
#
_entry.id   AF-A0A2N6DEW6-F1
#
_cell.length_a   1.000
_cell.length_b   1.000
_cell.length_c   1.000
_cell.angle_alpha   90.00
_cell.angle_beta   90.00
_cell.angle_gamma   90.00
#
_symmetry.space_group_name_H-M   'P 1'
#
loop_
_entity.id
_entity.type
_entity.pdbx_description
1 polymer ?
#
loop_
_entity_poly.entity_id
_entity_poly.type
_entity_poly.pdbx_seq_one_letter_code
_entity_poly.pdbx_strand_id
1 'polypeptide(L)'
;MVGEAEYKELAVTELSEYIDEDVSFGQKVFYRVFTKDFADNLSKASEVSRVAVKPGPTDVSVELKEDTIFYSYGSPYIIRDQLTVSKGVKLIVEAGSVIRFEDGASLVVHGAIETLGSKNEGVTFKGKGYNIAIADAGAGSGKFENTFFRGGGLFEIGNSNASFEDCRIESFQICLKIFQGSSVTINRSLFGYNKTALLAESSNLNIDETEFSHNQEGMSLLSDVRAVVGNVILNSNEIDVTTESEIVIDMTEMPDKQSYEILRSIRGPIAISKVMPFGKSLKELKEESGSDLLDKIGDSLIDEDFEESLKLMTVLQEIFHYRYEKAEAIAAYAMFKLGSQKEAKILISGAEAPYAERMAGALGLAENEGPATKIKFVRVRIPVFGSGEGLGKIALSKAGNQSIKNHVESVTGKLPRKKSFLVKEKILSDTDKYTTGIYPINTKVTGSKFEGLYIVFLDTNLVLADLQDLRIIGNKKRELRIGLTACGDGDIIRPELAGELNTLLFPVVEIPSKGCSFMGYKEDIALNNLDVLVIVKEGASASKSSVSDNLKMISIDMNILVYDAKGGQQIYDASKGAVVYHMNESMGIKAAMNQAFNEVGQNVLDELVALDRKRSPVAVDVAQIEKPVSGMSKPEVNEKVKAALVNESEKIEAAKKQSEKSKKEPVKALKKEPEEDKRLVLSVAGVEPVFANMPMEFTEKPFVTLVIENETSDNIRKSELTLDVPGYFPSPIGVELESIPALDRVRLQLFAEFSDDLKKISRTKRADAVISIEYAENKTEIKYPVTIFDAHTTRWNTCEKLALFMDDEDKAVADIAAEVVLEASRLTDDNQLKKLYTGMIALDYLSGFGINFVPDAKRPFTEVYGSNTKVDSVLFPSEVLLAKKGDGDDILALLGSVLKAAGVDLAFTVADGRIFAMFDTSIPEELMGKYGFSKEQIVIYAENIWFPFDVTKINEGVLNSWLSGTKNAPAMGEETRLVVLSKALAEYAPVRLFRQDVKGIPVSTFQSRYDELKKAIEK
;
A
#
# COMPACT_ATOMS: atom_id res chain seq x y z
N MET A 1 11.76 16.46 72.44
CA MET A 1 10.66 15.51 72.64
C MET A 1 9.51 15.98 71.77
N VAL A 2 9.34 15.36 70.60
CA VAL A 2 8.14 15.56 69.77
C VAL A 2 7.06 14.71 70.44
N GLY A 3 5.94 15.32 70.83
CA GLY A 3 4.86 14.62 71.53
C GLY A 3 4.35 13.44 70.72
N GLU A 4 4.01 12.33 71.39
CA GLU A 4 3.30 11.22 70.76
C GLU A 4 2.04 11.75 70.08
N ALA A 5 1.83 11.40 68.81
CA ALA A 5 0.60 11.76 68.11
C ALA A 5 -0.59 11.16 68.87
N GLU A 6 -1.54 11.99 69.30
CA GLU A 6 -2.78 11.53 69.92
C GLU A 6 -3.65 10.85 68.84
N TYR A 7 -3.81 9.53 68.92
CA TYR A 7 -4.71 8.78 68.05
C TYR A 7 -6.11 8.74 68.68
N LYS A 8 -7.14 8.98 67.88
CA LYS A 8 -8.55 8.80 68.27
C LYS A 8 -9.01 7.41 67.85
N GLU A 9 -9.67 6.67 68.73
CA GLU A 9 -10.31 5.40 68.37
C GLU A 9 -11.45 5.67 67.37
N LEU A 10 -11.33 5.10 66.17
CA LEU A 10 -12.33 5.24 65.10
C LEU A 10 -13.41 4.17 65.20
N ALA A 11 -13.02 2.91 65.41
CA ALA A 11 -13.95 1.79 65.60
C ALA A 11 -13.29 0.55 66.21
N VAL A 12 -14.14 -0.35 66.73
CA VAL A 12 -13.80 -1.73 67.10
C VAL A 12 -14.78 -2.64 66.36
N THR A 13 -14.29 -3.58 65.57
CA THR A 13 -15.10 -4.47 64.73
C THR A 13 -14.58 -5.91 64.77
N GLU A 14 -15.49 -6.88 64.67
CA GLU A 14 -15.16 -8.31 64.50
C GLU A 14 -14.91 -8.67 63.03
N LEU A 15 -15.24 -7.78 62.10
CA LEU A 15 -14.96 -7.94 60.66
C LEU A 15 -13.48 -7.62 60.37
N SER A 16 -12.92 -8.27 59.36
CA SER A 16 -11.56 -7.99 58.89
C SER A 16 -11.45 -6.70 58.07
N GLU A 17 -12.51 -5.88 58.02
CA GLU A 17 -12.60 -4.65 57.25
C GLU A 17 -13.35 -3.56 58.03
N TYR A 18 -12.94 -2.31 57.81
CA TYR A 18 -13.57 -1.10 58.33
C TYR A 18 -13.39 0.02 57.31
N ILE A 19 -14.43 0.83 57.10
CA ILE A 19 -14.42 1.99 56.21
C ILE A 19 -14.51 3.24 57.09
N ASP A 20 -13.52 4.13 56.97
CA ASP A 20 -13.56 5.45 57.60
C ASP A 20 -14.32 6.42 56.69
N GLU A 21 -15.52 6.84 57.10
CA GLU A 21 -16.38 7.77 56.36
C GLU A 21 -16.09 9.25 56.71
N ASP A 22 -15.33 9.53 57.78
CA ASP A 22 -15.11 10.88 58.32
C ASP A 22 -13.84 11.57 57.77
N VAL A 23 -13.29 11.02 56.68
CA VAL A 23 -12.02 11.46 56.11
C VAL A 23 -12.17 12.78 55.35
N SER A 24 -11.43 13.81 55.76
CA SER A 24 -11.34 15.08 55.04
C SER A 24 -10.32 14.99 53.89
N PHE A 25 -10.76 15.27 52.65
CA PHE A 25 -9.90 15.30 51.48
C PHE A 25 -8.77 16.33 51.59
N GLY A 26 -7.60 16.02 51.01
CA GLY A 26 -6.41 16.86 51.03
C GLY A 26 -5.56 16.74 52.29
N GLN A 27 -5.99 16.00 53.31
CA GLN A 27 -5.20 15.75 54.52
C GLN A 27 -4.53 14.38 54.48
N LYS A 28 -3.32 14.31 55.04
CA LYS A 28 -2.62 13.04 55.30
C LYS A 28 -3.18 12.43 56.59
N VAL A 29 -3.85 11.30 56.46
CA VAL A 29 -4.44 10.55 57.57
C VAL A 29 -3.51 9.41 57.96
N PHE A 30 -3.39 9.15 59.26
CA PHE A 30 -2.60 8.06 59.83
C PHE A 30 -3.56 7.07 60.51
N TYR A 31 -3.55 5.83 60.05
CA TYR A 31 -4.31 4.74 60.65
C TYR A 31 -3.39 3.84 61.45
N ARG A 32 -3.87 3.46 62.63
CA ARG A 32 -3.22 2.48 63.52
C ARG A 32 -4.24 1.41 63.87
N VAL A 33 -3.91 0.16 63.58
CA VAL A 33 -4.81 -1.00 63.78
C VAL A 33 -4.16 -2.00 64.74
N PHE A 34 -4.97 -2.53 65.65
CA PHE A 34 -4.61 -3.61 66.57
C PHE A 34 -5.59 -4.77 66.41
N THR A 35 -5.13 -6.00 66.59
CA THR A 35 -6.03 -7.14 66.79
C THR A 35 -6.09 -7.48 68.28
N LYS A 36 -7.28 -7.89 68.75
CA LYS A 36 -7.54 -8.22 70.15
C LYS A 36 -7.93 -9.70 70.25
N ASP A 37 -7.30 -10.47 71.13
CA ASP A 37 -7.64 -11.88 71.35
C ASP A 37 -8.79 -12.06 72.37
N PHE A 38 -9.24 -13.30 72.58
CA PHE A 38 -10.31 -13.64 73.54
C PHE A 38 -9.97 -13.34 75.01
N ALA A 39 -8.69 -13.13 75.33
CA ALA A 39 -8.20 -12.77 76.66
C ALA A 39 -7.91 -11.27 76.80
N ASP A 40 -8.39 -10.46 75.85
CA ASP A 40 -8.24 -9.02 75.78
C ASP A 40 -6.80 -8.52 75.56
N ASN A 41 -5.87 -9.36 75.08
CA ASN A 41 -4.53 -8.94 74.72
C ASN A 41 -4.51 -8.27 73.33
N LEU A 42 -3.80 -7.15 73.20
CA LEU A 42 -3.60 -6.46 71.93
C LEU A 42 -2.34 -6.94 71.20
N SER A 43 -2.42 -7.02 69.87
CA SER A 43 -1.26 -7.27 69.00
C SER A 43 -0.29 -6.09 68.99
N LYS A 44 0.84 -6.26 68.28
CA LYS A 44 1.60 -5.11 67.80
C LYS A 44 0.72 -4.27 66.85
N ALA A 45 0.86 -2.95 66.94
CA ALA A 45 0.19 -2.02 66.05
C ALA A 45 0.67 -2.21 64.60
N SER A 46 -0.26 -2.20 63.65
CA SER A 46 0.03 -2.00 62.23
C SER A 46 -0.34 -0.56 61.86
N GLU A 47 0.59 0.16 61.22
CA GLU A 47 0.43 1.58 60.90
C GLU A 47 0.52 1.82 59.40
N VAL A 48 -0.37 2.66 58.88
CA VAL A 48 -0.33 3.13 57.49
C VAL A 48 -0.74 4.61 57.44
N SER A 49 -0.17 5.38 56.52
CA SER A 49 -0.66 6.72 56.22
C SER A 49 -1.05 6.85 54.74
N ARG A 50 -2.09 7.62 54.48
CA ARG A 50 -2.63 7.89 53.14
C ARG A 50 -3.08 9.34 53.04
N VAL A 51 -2.94 9.94 51.87
CA VAL A 51 -3.58 11.23 51.57
C VAL A 51 -4.97 10.93 51.02
N ALA A 52 -6.00 11.54 51.60
CA ALA A 52 -7.35 11.39 51.11
C ALA A 52 -7.54 12.23 49.84
N VAL A 53 -7.68 11.58 48.69
CA VAL A 53 -7.84 12.26 47.39
C VAL A 53 -9.31 12.20 46.97
N LYS A 54 -9.86 13.33 46.55
CA LYS A 54 -11.22 13.37 45.98
C LYS A 54 -11.21 12.64 44.63
N PRO A 55 -12.15 11.72 44.35
CA PRO A 55 -12.29 11.12 43.02
C PRO A 55 -12.46 12.20 41.94
N GLY A 56 -11.78 12.02 40.81
CA GLY A 56 -11.91 12.92 39.66
C GLY A 56 -13.30 12.89 39.01
N PRO A 57 -13.55 13.75 38.01
CA PRO A 57 -12.62 14.71 37.41
C PRO A 57 -12.27 15.88 38.34
N THR A 58 -11.05 16.41 38.18
CA THR A 58 -10.52 17.53 38.98
C THR A 58 -10.25 18.72 38.07
N ASP A 59 -11.01 19.82 38.22
CA ASP A 59 -10.66 21.10 37.61
C ASP A 59 -9.41 21.66 38.30
N VAL A 60 -8.40 22.03 37.50
CA VAL A 60 -7.13 22.54 38.04
C VAL A 60 -7.17 24.06 38.19
N SER A 61 -6.59 24.57 39.26
CA SER A 61 -6.38 26.01 39.47
C SER A 61 -5.51 26.63 38.38
N VAL A 62 -5.75 27.90 38.05
CA VAL A 62 -4.98 28.64 37.02
C VAL A 62 -3.48 28.72 37.34
N GLU A 63 -3.08 28.69 38.62
CA GLU A 63 -1.68 28.78 39.06
C GLU A 63 -1.41 27.84 40.25
N LEU A 64 -0.32 27.08 40.19
CA LEU A 64 0.21 26.27 41.29
C LEU A 64 1.32 27.02 42.02
N LYS A 65 1.09 27.32 43.30
CA LYS A 65 1.99 28.10 44.17
C LYS A 65 2.78 27.27 45.17
N GLU A 66 2.44 26.00 45.30
CA GLU A 66 3.09 25.03 46.17
C GLU A 66 3.20 23.68 45.47
N ASP A 67 4.14 22.85 45.90
CA ASP A 67 4.37 21.53 45.31
C ASP A 67 3.08 20.72 45.31
N THR A 68 2.70 20.24 44.14
CA THR A 68 1.40 19.62 43.91
C THR A 68 1.58 18.24 43.30
N ILE A 69 0.81 17.27 43.78
CA ILE A 69 0.77 15.92 43.22
C ILE A 69 -0.60 15.69 42.57
N PHE A 70 -0.58 15.31 41.31
CA PHE A 70 -1.73 14.80 40.58
C PHE A 70 -1.76 13.28 40.76
N TYR A 71 -2.66 12.84 41.63
CA TYR A 71 -2.91 11.44 41.94
C TYR A 71 -3.83 10.81 40.89
N SER A 72 -3.59 9.56 40.52
CA SER A 72 -4.40 8.84 39.52
C SER A 72 -5.90 8.81 39.87
N TYR A 73 -6.22 8.71 41.16
CA TYR A 73 -7.60 8.73 41.66
C TYR A 73 -8.33 10.06 41.42
N GLY A 74 -7.60 11.17 41.31
CA GLY A 74 -8.14 12.51 40.99
C GLY A 74 -8.31 12.76 39.49
N SER A 75 -7.91 11.80 38.65
CA SER A 75 -7.98 11.90 37.19
C SER A 75 -9.42 11.81 36.65
N PRO A 76 -9.76 12.47 35.53
CA PRO A 76 -8.92 13.37 34.73
C PRO A 76 -8.75 14.76 35.36
N TYR A 77 -7.57 15.33 35.20
CA TYR A 77 -7.26 16.72 35.56
C TYR A 77 -7.58 17.63 34.36
N ILE A 78 -8.50 18.58 34.53
CA ILE A 78 -9.01 19.41 33.44
C ILE A 78 -8.34 20.80 33.48
N ILE A 79 -7.64 21.16 32.40
CA ILE A 79 -7.04 22.47 32.17
C ILE A 79 -7.89 23.20 31.12
N ARG A 80 -8.54 24.29 31.52
CA ARG A 80 -9.51 25.01 30.67
C ARG A 80 -8.88 26.11 29.82
N ASP A 81 -8.03 26.93 30.44
CA ASP A 81 -7.38 28.06 29.77
C ASP A 81 -5.87 27.91 29.87
N GLN A 82 -5.29 28.28 31.01
CA GLN A 82 -3.86 28.16 31.26
C GLN A 82 -3.64 27.64 32.68
N LEU A 83 -2.73 26.67 32.82
CA LEU A 83 -2.16 26.23 34.07
C LEU A 83 -0.71 26.72 34.17
N THR A 84 -0.38 27.49 35.20
CA THR A 84 1.00 27.92 35.44
C THR A 84 1.61 27.22 36.65
N VAL A 85 2.76 26.57 36.48
CA VAL A 85 3.60 26.06 37.58
C VAL A 85 4.64 27.12 37.91
N SER A 86 4.47 27.79 39.05
CA SER A 86 5.29 28.94 39.41
C SER A 86 6.74 28.57 39.73
N LYS A 87 7.64 29.54 39.66
CA LYS A 87 9.07 29.31 39.89
C LYS A 87 9.33 28.74 41.28
N GLY A 88 10.12 27.68 41.35
CA GLY A 88 10.43 26.97 42.60
C GLY A 88 9.33 26.00 43.08
N VAL A 89 8.25 25.82 42.31
CA VAL A 89 7.17 24.86 42.56
C VAL A 89 7.33 23.64 41.66
N LYS A 90 7.04 22.46 42.18
CA LYS A 90 7.06 21.19 41.44
C LYS A 90 5.67 20.59 41.29
N LEU A 91 5.30 20.24 40.06
CA LEU A 91 4.15 19.40 39.74
C LEU A 91 4.62 17.96 39.53
N ILE A 92 4.08 17.01 40.32
CA ILE A 92 4.31 15.58 40.14
C ILE A 92 3.02 14.95 39.63
N VAL A 93 3.09 14.12 38.59
CA VAL A 93 1.95 13.37 38.06
C VAL A 93 2.18 11.89 38.23
N GLU A 94 1.32 11.23 39.00
CA GLU A 94 1.41 9.78 39.23
C GLU A 94 0.99 8.95 38.01
N ALA A 95 1.53 7.74 37.92
CA ALA A 95 1.16 6.70 36.95
C ALA A 95 -0.36 6.56 36.78
N GLY A 96 -0.82 6.35 35.55
CA GLY A 96 -2.25 6.18 35.22
C GLY A 96 -3.07 7.48 35.21
N SER A 97 -2.48 8.63 35.54
CA SER A 97 -3.17 9.91 35.50
C SER A 97 -3.36 10.43 34.07
N VAL A 98 -4.56 10.94 33.78
CA VAL A 98 -4.91 11.68 32.57
C VAL A 98 -5.01 13.18 32.87
N ILE A 99 -4.29 14.00 32.09
CA ILE A 99 -4.43 15.45 31.99
C ILE A 99 -5.19 15.75 30.69
N ARG A 100 -6.33 16.43 30.80
CA ARG A 100 -7.18 16.83 29.70
C ARG A 100 -7.14 18.34 29.52
N PHE A 101 -6.73 18.79 28.35
CA PHE A 101 -6.78 20.19 27.92
C PHE A 101 -8.06 20.43 27.14
N GLU A 102 -8.74 21.54 27.43
CA GLU A 102 -9.72 22.10 26.50
C GLU A 102 -9.01 22.69 25.26
N ASP A 103 -9.76 22.97 24.20
CA ASP A 103 -9.21 23.42 22.91
C ASP A 103 -8.29 24.65 23.07
N GLY A 104 -7.03 24.51 22.64
CA GLY A 104 -6.03 25.59 22.69
C GLY A 104 -5.47 25.92 24.08
N ALA A 105 -5.90 25.22 25.14
CA ALA A 105 -5.43 25.48 26.50
C ALA A 105 -3.91 25.25 26.65
N SER A 106 -3.31 25.83 27.69
CA SER A 106 -1.85 25.79 27.87
C SER A 106 -1.39 25.36 29.26
N LEU A 107 -0.23 24.73 29.31
CA LEU A 107 0.53 24.46 30.53
C LEU A 107 1.87 25.19 30.44
N VAL A 108 2.10 26.13 31.34
CA VAL A 108 3.33 26.93 31.41
C VAL A 108 4.09 26.57 32.68
N VAL A 109 5.33 26.11 32.55
CA VAL A 109 6.17 25.64 33.65
C VAL A 109 7.37 26.56 33.80
N HIS A 110 7.37 27.38 34.85
CA HIS A 110 8.52 28.14 35.33
C HIS A 110 9.24 27.46 36.51
N GLY A 111 8.60 26.46 37.11
CA GLY A 111 9.12 25.61 38.17
C GLY A 111 9.64 24.27 37.63
N ALA A 112 9.06 23.15 38.06
CA ALA A 112 9.40 21.83 37.54
C ALA A 112 8.15 20.96 37.34
N ILE A 113 8.19 20.06 36.38
CA ILE A 113 7.19 19.02 36.15
C ILE A 113 7.87 17.64 36.05
N GLU A 114 7.31 16.67 36.75
CA GLU A 114 7.74 15.27 36.70
C GLU A 114 6.53 14.33 36.56
N THR A 115 6.58 13.43 35.58
CA THR A 115 5.61 12.34 35.45
C THR A 115 6.26 11.03 35.89
N LEU A 116 5.54 10.23 36.66
CA LEU A 116 6.02 8.95 37.19
C LEU A 116 5.28 7.78 36.54
N GLY A 117 5.16 7.79 35.20
CA GLY A 117 4.48 6.74 34.46
C GLY A 117 5.22 5.39 34.53
N SER A 118 4.48 4.30 34.34
CA SER A 118 5.06 2.95 34.17
C SER A 118 4.60 2.32 32.86
N LYS A 119 5.23 1.22 32.44
CA LYS A 119 4.86 0.49 31.22
C LYS A 119 3.39 0.03 31.18
N ASN A 120 2.79 -0.25 32.34
CA ASN A 120 1.40 -0.71 32.45
C ASN A 120 0.41 0.44 32.71
N GLU A 121 0.88 1.51 33.33
CA GLU A 121 0.06 2.64 33.78
C GLU A 121 0.78 3.95 33.41
N GLY A 122 0.72 4.31 32.12
CA GLY A 122 1.33 5.53 31.60
C GLY A 122 0.58 6.80 32.03
N VAL A 123 1.25 7.94 31.99
CA VAL A 123 0.62 9.25 32.15
C VAL A 123 0.15 9.75 30.78
N THR A 124 -1.07 10.29 30.67
CA THR A 124 -1.60 10.78 29.39
C THR A 124 -1.90 12.27 29.42
N PHE A 125 -1.32 13.02 28.49
CA PHE A 125 -1.69 14.41 28.17
C PHE A 125 -2.49 14.38 26.86
N LYS A 126 -3.73 14.87 26.89
CA LYS A 126 -4.59 14.89 25.70
C LYS A 126 -5.45 16.15 25.61
N GLY A 127 -5.74 16.56 24.39
CA GLY A 127 -6.60 17.70 24.06
C GLY A 127 -6.45 18.03 22.58
N LYS A 128 -6.98 19.17 22.15
CA LYS A 128 -6.87 19.63 20.77
C LYS A 128 -6.14 20.97 20.70
N GLY A 129 -5.01 21.01 20.02
CA GLY A 129 -4.23 22.23 19.81
C GLY A 129 -3.64 22.83 21.09
N TYR A 130 -3.57 22.07 22.18
CA TYR A 130 -3.06 22.55 23.46
C TYR A 130 -1.55 22.77 23.42
N ASN A 131 -1.05 23.67 24.27
CA ASN A 131 0.37 24.03 24.27
C ASN A 131 1.03 23.71 25.61
N ILE A 132 2.29 23.26 25.58
CA ILE A 132 3.11 23.09 26.77
C ILE A 132 4.37 23.95 26.59
N ALA A 133 4.69 24.76 27.58
CA ALA A 133 5.90 25.58 27.58
C ALA A 133 6.69 25.37 28.87
N ILE A 134 7.95 24.96 28.76
CA ILE A 134 8.91 24.93 29.87
C ILE A 134 9.94 26.02 29.61
N ALA A 135 9.85 27.11 30.38
CA ALA A 135 10.60 28.33 30.10
C ALA A 135 11.22 28.92 31.38
N ASP A 136 12.52 29.20 31.32
CA ASP A 136 13.32 29.79 32.42
C ASP A 136 13.25 28.99 33.73
N ALA A 137 13.09 27.68 33.60
CA ALA A 137 12.83 26.76 34.70
C ALA A 137 14.11 26.11 35.27
N GLY A 138 15.22 26.16 34.51
CA GLY A 138 16.52 25.67 34.95
C GLY A 138 16.69 24.15 34.81
N ALA A 139 17.66 23.58 35.53
CA ALA A 139 18.04 22.17 35.43
C ALA A 139 17.01 21.24 36.09
N GLY A 140 16.62 20.16 35.40
CA GLY A 140 15.63 19.19 35.90
C GLY A 140 14.19 19.70 35.87
N SER A 141 13.87 20.63 34.99
CA SER A 141 12.57 21.29 34.91
C SER A 141 11.48 20.47 34.23
N GLY A 142 11.84 19.59 33.28
CA GLY A 142 10.91 18.63 32.69
C GLY A 142 11.43 17.19 32.79
N LYS A 143 10.69 16.30 33.46
CA LYS A 143 11.02 14.88 33.50
C LYS A 143 9.80 14.05 33.13
N PHE A 144 9.88 13.41 31.97
CA PHE A 144 8.79 12.62 31.40
C PHE A 144 9.21 11.16 31.27
N GLU A 145 8.48 10.27 31.93
CA GLU A 145 8.72 8.82 31.95
C GLU A 145 7.40 8.11 31.63
N ASN A 146 7.41 7.20 30.65
CA ASN A 146 6.23 6.45 30.19
C ASN A 146 5.00 7.35 30.00
N THR A 147 5.20 8.46 29.28
CA THR A 147 4.17 9.48 29.08
C THR A 147 3.71 9.53 27.64
N PHE A 148 2.39 9.59 27.45
CA PHE A 148 1.74 9.74 26.17
C PHE A 148 1.19 11.15 26.00
N PHE A 149 1.62 11.84 24.96
CA PHE A 149 1.13 13.16 24.56
C PHE A 149 0.39 13.04 23.23
N ARG A 150 -0.83 13.55 23.13
CA ARG A 150 -1.60 13.45 21.89
C ARG A 150 -2.49 14.66 21.61
N GLY A 151 -2.39 15.16 20.38
CA GLY A 151 -3.27 16.20 19.85
C GLY A 151 -2.89 17.64 20.23
N GLY A 152 -1.65 17.86 20.67
CA GLY A 152 -1.16 19.19 21.01
C GLY A 152 -0.86 20.07 19.79
N GLY A 153 -0.77 21.38 20.02
CA GLY A 153 -0.28 22.35 19.04
C GLY A 153 1.25 22.42 19.06
N LEU A 154 1.79 22.83 20.20
CA LEU A 154 3.22 23.09 20.42
C LEU A 154 3.68 22.61 21.81
N PHE A 155 4.77 21.85 21.88
CA PHE A 155 5.56 21.70 23.11
C PHE A 155 6.88 22.46 22.94
N GLU A 156 7.10 23.51 23.72
CA GLU A 156 8.32 24.30 23.67
C GLU A 156 9.16 24.24 24.95
N ILE A 157 10.48 24.20 24.78
CA ILE A 157 11.48 24.20 25.85
C ILE A 157 12.49 25.32 25.56
N GLY A 158 12.48 26.36 26.39
CA GLY A 158 13.33 27.53 26.30
C GLY A 158 14.15 27.73 27.56
N ASN A 159 15.47 27.93 27.42
CA ASN A 159 16.40 28.15 28.54
C ASN A 159 16.23 27.16 29.72
N SER A 160 15.96 25.88 29.40
CA SER A 160 15.54 24.86 30.36
C SER A 160 16.06 23.46 29.98
N ASN A 161 15.92 22.48 30.89
CA ASN A 161 16.33 21.11 30.64
C ASN A 161 15.14 20.14 30.73
N ALA A 162 15.05 19.21 29.78
CA ALA A 162 14.05 18.15 29.85
C ALA A 162 14.58 16.76 29.49
N SER A 163 13.96 15.72 30.04
CA SER A 163 14.20 14.33 29.67
C SER A 163 12.90 13.61 29.31
N PHE A 164 12.93 12.84 28.22
CA PHE A 164 11.84 11.99 27.75
C PHE A 164 12.34 10.54 27.70
N GLU A 165 11.76 9.67 28.51
CA GLU A 165 12.12 8.26 28.60
C GLU A 165 10.87 7.40 28.37
N ASP A 166 10.92 6.46 27.43
CA ASP A 166 9.79 5.57 27.11
C ASP A 166 8.49 6.35 26.76
N CYS A 167 8.62 7.51 26.11
CA CYS A 167 7.50 8.41 25.82
C CYS A 167 6.95 8.22 24.41
N ARG A 168 5.66 8.53 24.22
CA ARG A 168 5.02 8.57 22.91
C ARG A 168 4.39 9.94 22.70
N ILE A 169 4.69 10.60 21.59
CA ILE A 169 4.19 11.94 21.30
C ILE A 169 3.66 12.00 19.87
N GLU A 170 2.37 12.29 19.73
CA GLU A 170 1.69 12.17 18.44
C GLU A 170 0.66 13.25 18.11
N SER A 171 0.45 13.44 16.81
CA SER A 171 -0.57 14.34 16.27
C SER A 171 -0.36 15.82 16.64
N PHE A 172 0.89 16.29 16.64
CA PHE A 172 1.22 17.69 16.88
C PHE A 172 1.48 18.48 15.58
N GLN A 173 1.24 19.80 15.64
CA GLN A 173 1.74 20.71 14.59
C GLN A 173 3.26 20.86 14.69
N ILE A 174 3.77 21.20 15.86
CA ILE A 174 5.19 21.13 16.19
C ILE A 174 5.28 20.38 17.51
N CYS A 175 5.73 19.13 17.44
CA CYS A 175 5.76 18.27 18.62
C CYS A 175 6.71 18.82 19.66
N LEU A 176 8.00 18.96 19.36
CA LEU A 176 8.97 19.48 20.32
C LEU A 176 9.84 20.57 19.72
N LYS A 177 9.74 21.80 20.26
CA LYS A 177 10.56 22.96 19.91
C LYS A 177 11.56 23.26 21.01
N ILE A 178 12.85 23.30 20.69
CA ILE A 178 13.93 23.45 21.67
C ILE A 178 14.80 24.64 21.27
N PHE A 179 14.96 25.60 22.17
CA PHE A 179 15.63 26.86 21.87
C PHE A 179 16.31 27.50 23.08
N GLN A 180 17.07 28.58 22.85
CA GLN A 180 17.70 29.41 23.90
C GLN A 180 18.63 28.65 24.86
N GLY A 181 19.53 27.83 24.33
CA GLY A 181 20.55 27.12 25.11
C GLY A 181 20.02 25.90 25.89
N SER A 182 18.77 25.51 25.66
CA SER A 182 18.14 24.37 26.33
C SER A 182 18.89 23.05 26.10
N SER A 183 18.78 22.13 27.05
CA SER A 183 19.38 20.79 26.96
C SER A 183 18.31 19.72 27.10
N VAL A 184 18.13 18.88 26.07
CA VAL A 184 17.09 17.84 26.08
C VAL A 184 17.69 16.46 25.83
N THR A 185 17.21 15.47 26.58
CA THR A 185 17.53 14.04 26.38
C THR A 185 16.28 13.27 26.01
N ILE A 186 16.35 12.41 24.99
CA ILE A 186 15.24 11.61 24.47
C ILE A 186 15.73 10.17 24.30
N ASN A 187 15.14 9.24 25.05
CA ASN A 187 15.49 7.83 24.96
C ASN A 187 14.24 6.96 24.81
N ARG A 188 14.34 5.88 24.02
CA ARG A 188 13.29 4.85 23.87
C ARG A 188 11.91 5.42 23.59
N SER A 189 11.83 6.49 22.81
CA SER A 189 10.59 7.24 22.60
C SER A 189 10.12 7.17 21.16
N LEU A 190 8.83 7.45 20.94
CA LEU A 190 8.19 7.47 19.63
C LEU A 190 7.57 8.84 19.34
N PHE A 191 7.96 9.44 18.22
CA PHE A 191 7.44 10.69 17.69
C PHE A 191 6.68 10.41 16.39
N GLY A 192 5.35 10.32 16.50
CA GLY A 192 4.48 9.79 15.44
C GLY A 192 3.48 10.80 14.87
N TYR A 193 3.22 10.79 13.56
CA TYR A 193 2.08 11.52 12.96
C TYR A 193 2.08 13.04 13.21
N ASN A 194 3.26 13.66 13.32
CA ASN A 194 3.40 15.09 13.55
C ASN A 194 3.69 15.82 12.24
N LYS A 195 3.35 17.11 12.15
CA LYS A 195 3.85 17.94 11.05
C LYS A 195 5.36 18.13 11.19
N THR A 196 5.84 18.64 12.33
CA THR A 196 7.27 18.62 12.66
C THR A 196 7.45 17.90 14.00
N ALA A 197 8.18 16.78 14.01
CA ALA A 197 8.38 16.00 15.24
C ALA A 197 9.38 16.68 16.20
N LEU A 198 10.54 17.10 15.69
CA LEU A 198 11.56 17.79 16.48
C LEU A 198 12.07 19.02 15.73
N LEU A 199 12.00 20.19 16.37
CA LEU A 199 12.56 21.45 15.89
C LEU A 199 13.53 22.00 16.93
N ALA A 200 14.81 22.07 16.61
CA ALA A 200 15.85 22.52 17.52
C ALA A 200 16.66 23.67 16.93
N GLU A 201 16.91 24.69 17.74
CA GLU A 201 17.74 25.85 17.42
C GLU A 201 18.56 26.22 18.66
N SER A 202 19.84 26.59 18.53
CA SER A 202 20.68 27.06 19.63
C SER A 202 20.58 26.18 20.90
N SER A 203 20.73 24.86 20.79
CA SER A 203 20.40 23.91 21.87
C SER A 203 21.32 22.69 21.90
N ASN A 204 21.26 21.93 22.98
CA ASN A 204 21.99 20.68 23.17
C ASN A 204 21.02 19.50 23.21
N LEU A 205 21.28 18.45 22.43
CA LEU A 205 20.43 17.27 22.32
C LEU A 205 21.21 15.99 22.55
N ASN A 206 20.58 15.04 23.23
CA ASN A 206 21.01 13.66 23.28
C ASN A 206 19.82 12.77 22.92
N ILE A 207 19.92 11.98 21.85
CA ILE A 207 18.82 11.15 21.34
C ILE A 207 19.33 9.73 21.16
N ASP A 208 18.67 8.77 21.76
CA ASP A 208 19.00 7.36 21.60
C ASP A 208 17.77 6.45 21.60
N GLU A 209 17.87 5.29 20.94
CA GLU A 209 16.82 4.28 20.78
C GLU A 209 15.42 4.87 20.44
N THR A 210 15.36 5.94 19.62
CA THR A 210 14.14 6.72 19.40
C THR A 210 13.62 6.58 17.98
N GLU A 211 12.31 6.44 17.82
CA GLU A 211 11.64 6.37 16.53
C GLU A 211 10.96 7.70 16.18
N PHE A 212 11.20 8.18 14.96
CA PHE A 212 10.43 9.24 14.31
C PHE A 212 9.68 8.62 13.14
N SER A 213 8.35 8.54 13.23
CA SER A 213 7.56 7.93 12.17
C SER A 213 6.31 8.68 11.72
N HIS A 214 5.97 8.54 10.44
CA HIS A 214 4.78 9.14 9.83
C HIS A 214 4.70 10.68 9.96
N ASN A 215 5.84 11.36 10.04
CA ASN A 215 5.88 12.82 10.16
C ASN A 215 6.06 13.50 8.79
N GLN A 216 5.61 14.75 8.65
CA GLN A 216 6.02 15.55 7.48
C GLN A 216 7.51 15.88 7.56
N GLU A 217 8.00 16.24 8.76
CA GLU A 217 9.40 16.41 9.05
C GLU A 217 9.76 15.72 10.37
N GLY A 218 10.69 14.76 10.33
CA GLY A 218 11.19 14.04 11.50
C GLY A 218 12.00 14.96 12.42
N MET A 219 13.21 15.31 12.00
CA MET A 219 14.10 16.20 12.74
C MET A 219 14.49 17.42 11.92
N SER A 220 14.32 18.60 12.51
CA SER A 220 14.75 19.89 11.96
C SER A 220 15.74 20.54 12.94
N LEU A 221 17.03 20.41 12.65
CA LEU A 221 18.14 20.80 13.51
C LEU A 221 18.85 22.03 12.93
N LEU A 222 18.40 23.22 13.33
CA LEU A 222 18.82 24.47 12.71
C LEU A 222 20.18 24.97 13.28
N SER A 223 20.37 26.28 13.30
CA SER A 223 21.60 26.93 13.73
C SER A 223 21.98 26.63 15.18
N ASP A 224 23.30 26.52 15.45
CA ASP A 224 23.89 26.36 16.78
C ASP A 224 23.38 25.16 17.60
N VAL A 225 22.97 24.07 16.93
CA VAL A 225 22.56 22.82 17.59
C VAL A 225 23.75 21.90 17.79
N ARG A 226 23.92 21.40 19.02
CA ARG A 226 24.87 20.33 19.35
C ARG A 226 24.10 19.07 19.71
N ALA A 227 24.06 18.10 18.79
CA ALA A 227 23.36 16.84 19.03
C ALA A 227 24.33 15.66 19.09
N VAL A 228 24.11 14.78 20.07
CA VAL A 228 24.61 13.40 20.07
C VAL A 228 23.41 12.52 19.71
N VAL A 229 23.47 11.86 18.57
CA VAL A 229 22.38 11.01 18.08
C VAL A 229 22.90 9.59 17.92
N GLY A 230 22.48 8.70 18.82
CA GLY A 230 22.84 7.29 18.83
C GLY A 230 22.05 6.50 17.81
N ASN A 231 21.23 5.57 18.29
CA ASN A 231 20.38 4.73 17.45
C ASN A 231 19.01 5.39 17.25
N VAL A 232 18.61 5.61 15.99
CA VAL A 232 17.27 6.13 15.66
C VAL A 232 16.59 5.31 14.59
N ILE A 233 15.25 5.32 14.59
CA ILE A 233 14.44 4.75 13.52
C ILE A 233 13.74 5.90 12.81
N LEU A 234 13.92 6.01 11.50
CA LEU A 234 13.32 7.05 10.66
C LEU A 234 12.44 6.36 9.62
N ASN A 235 11.13 6.32 9.90
CA ASN A 235 10.20 5.48 9.15
C ASN A 235 9.01 6.28 8.62
N SER A 236 8.74 6.22 7.32
CA SER A 236 7.54 6.79 6.69
C SER A 236 7.40 8.32 6.88
N ASN A 237 8.50 9.03 7.09
CA ASN A 237 8.50 10.50 7.10
C ASN A 237 8.66 11.06 5.68
N GLU A 238 8.04 12.22 5.37
CA GLU A 238 8.26 12.89 4.08
C GLU A 238 9.69 13.44 3.98
N ILE A 239 10.16 14.11 5.04
CA ILE A 239 11.55 14.51 5.26
C ILE A 239 12.01 13.89 6.57
N ASP A 240 13.11 13.15 6.56
CA ASP A 240 13.61 12.52 7.79
C ASP A 240 14.41 13.52 8.62
N VAL A 241 15.37 14.20 7.99
CA VAL A 241 16.27 15.12 8.69
C VAL A 241 16.59 16.33 7.82
N THR A 242 16.37 17.52 8.38
CA THR A 242 16.92 18.78 7.90
C THR A 242 17.91 19.29 8.94
N THR A 243 19.11 19.67 8.52
CA THR A 243 20.08 20.30 9.43
C THR A 243 20.80 21.49 8.82
N GLU A 244 21.12 22.49 9.65
CA GLU A 244 22.06 23.58 9.33
C GLU A 244 23.39 23.42 10.08
N SER A 245 23.41 22.59 11.13
CA SER A 245 24.59 22.27 11.94
C SER A 245 25.21 20.93 11.50
N GLU A 246 26.52 20.74 11.72
CA GLU A 246 27.17 19.45 11.44
C GLU A 246 26.73 18.39 12.47
N ILE A 247 25.88 17.46 12.03
CA ILE A 247 25.34 16.40 12.90
C ILE A 247 25.90 15.04 12.51
N VAL A 248 26.20 14.23 13.53
CA VAL A 248 26.59 12.82 13.38
C VAL A 248 25.51 11.94 14.00
N ILE A 249 25.02 10.99 13.22
CA ILE A 249 24.14 9.90 13.67
C ILE A 249 24.95 8.61 13.67
N ASP A 250 24.96 7.89 14.78
CA ASP A 250 25.71 6.63 14.89
C ASP A 250 25.06 5.53 14.05
N MET A 251 23.76 5.30 14.23
CA MET A 251 23.02 4.31 13.45
C MET A 251 21.58 4.75 13.22
N THR A 252 21.09 4.55 12.01
CA THR A 252 19.69 4.75 11.68
C THR A 252 19.09 3.54 10.97
N GLU A 253 17.85 3.20 11.30
CA GLU A 253 17.04 2.25 10.54
C GLU A 253 16.01 3.00 9.69
N MET A 254 15.98 2.70 8.38
CA MET A 254 15.11 3.32 7.40
C MET A 254 14.45 2.23 6.53
N PRO A 255 13.50 1.46 7.10
CA PRO A 255 13.03 0.20 6.52
C PRO A 255 12.13 0.41 5.30
N ASP A 256 11.55 1.58 5.14
CA ASP A 256 10.59 1.96 4.11
C ASP A 256 11.24 2.55 2.85
N LYS A 257 12.53 2.91 2.90
CA LYS A 257 13.19 3.71 1.86
C LYS A 257 14.27 2.98 1.10
N GLN A 258 14.33 3.27 -0.18
CA GLN A 258 15.40 2.83 -1.07
C GLN A 258 16.63 3.73 -0.89
N SER A 259 17.79 3.25 -1.32
CA SER A 259 19.08 3.93 -1.09
C SER A 259 19.09 5.39 -1.59
N TYR A 260 18.52 5.66 -2.77
CA TYR A 260 18.40 7.03 -3.32
C TYR A 260 17.28 7.87 -2.69
N GLU A 261 16.25 7.27 -2.11
CA GLU A 261 15.17 7.99 -1.39
C GLU A 261 15.68 8.54 -0.07
N ILE A 262 16.55 7.80 0.61
CA ILE A 262 17.25 8.24 1.82
C ILE A 262 18.05 9.52 1.56
N LEU A 263 18.70 9.62 0.40
CA LEU A 263 19.47 10.82 0.05
C LEU A 263 18.58 12.05 -0.18
N ARG A 264 17.31 11.86 -0.54
CA ARG A 264 16.35 12.94 -0.79
C ARG A 264 15.65 13.41 0.48
N SER A 265 15.45 12.49 1.43
CA SER A 265 14.80 12.77 2.71
C SER A 265 15.74 13.38 3.75
N ILE A 266 17.05 13.44 3.44
CA ILE A 266 18.09 14.02 4.28
C ILE A 266 18.62 15.32 3.65
N ARG A 267 18.67 16.40 4.41
CA ARG A 267 19.11 17.74 3.97
C ARG A 267 20.11 18.34 4.93
N GLY A 268 21.17 18.94 4.38
CA GLY A 268 22.18 19.64 5.17
C GLY A 268 23.44 18.83 5.49
N PRO A 269 24.37 19.40 6.29
CA PRO A 269 25.62 18.76 6.64
C PRO A 269 25.43 17.68 7.72
N ILE A 270 25.23 16.44 7.29
CA ILE A 270 25.00 15.30 8.16
C ILE A 270 25.86 14.10 7.76
N ALA A 271 26.40 13.43 8.76
CA ALA A 271 27.07 12.15 8.63
C ALA A 271 26.28 11.08 9.36
N ILE A 272 26.09 9.92 8.72
CA ILE A 272 25.50 8.75 9.36
C ILE A 272 26.47 7.60 9.22
N SER A 273 26.89 7.04 10.35
CA SER A 273 27.92 5.99 10.36
C SER A 273 27.40 4.66 9.84
N LYS A 274 26.13 4.33 10.09
CA LYS A 274 25.48 3.12 9.58
C LYS A 274 23.99 3.32 9.31
N VAL A 275 23.55 2.94 8.12
CA VAL A 275 22.14 3.00 7.67
C VAL A 275 21.65 1.58 7.42
N MET A 276 20.63 1.16 8.14
CA MET A 276 19.97 -0.15 8.01
C MET A 276 18.74 -0.05 7.09
N PRO A 277 18.45 -1.07 6.26
CA PRO A 277 19.08 -2.40 6.23
C PRO A 277 20.39 -2.49 5.41
N PHE A 278 20.86 -1.40 4.80
CA PHE A 278 22.00 -1.43 3.87
C PHE A 278 23.34 -1.76 4.52
N GLY A 279 23.48 -1.51 5.83
CA GLY A 279 24.70 -1.75 6.59
C GLY A 279 25.88 -0.85 6.19
N LYS A 280 25.61 0.32 5.60
CA LYS A 280 26.61 1.24 5.03
C LYS A 280 26.49 2.63 5.65
N SER A 281 27.57 3.41 5.63
CA SER A 281 27.52 4.83 5.96
C SER A 281 26.73 5.62 4.91
N LEU A 282 26.22 6.80 5.27
CA LEU A 282 25.54 7.69 4.32
C LEU A 282 26.45 8.08 3.15
N LYS A 283 27.75 8.19 3.40
CA LYS A 283 28.76 8.49 2.37
C LYS A 283 28.87 7.35 1.36
N GLU A 284 29.01 6.11 1.83
CA GLU A 284 29.07 4.93 0.95
C GLU A 284 27.76 4.73 0.19
N LEU A 285 26.61 4.94 0.85
CA LEU A 285 25.30 4.91 0.20
C LEU A 285 25.21 5.95 -0.92
N LYS A 286 25.69 7.17 -0.70
CA LYS A 286 25.69 8.22 -1.73
C LYS A 286 26.49 7.81 -2.96
N GLU A 287 27.61 7.10 -2.80
CA GLU A 287 28.43 6.64 -3.92
C GLU A 287 27.72 5.56 -4.75
N GLU A 288 26.95 4.67 -4.11
CA GLU A 288 26.30 3.52 -4.74
C GLU A 288 24.89 3.77 -5.26
N SER A 289 24.11 4.63 -4.58
CA SER A 289 22.68 4.87 -4.85
C SER A 289 22.42 5.34 -6.29
N GLY A 290 23.39 6.01 -6.91
CA GLY A 290 23.29 6.42 -8.31
C GLY A 290 23.27 5.22 -9.28
N SER A 291 23.89 4.09 -8.92
CA SER A 291 23.81 2.85 -9.69
C SER A 291 22.46 2.15 -9.49
N ASP A 292 21.95 2.12 -8.26
CA ASP A 292 20.64 1.54 -7.96
C ASP A 292 19.49 2.29 -8.65
N LEU A 293 19.56 3.63 -8.67
CA LEU A 293 18.59 4.47 -9.37
C LEU A 293 18.62 4.23 -10.89
N LEU A 294 19.82 4.15 -11.49
CA LEU A 294 19.95 3.80 -12.91
C LEU A 294 19.43 2.40 -13.24
N ASP A 295 19.57 1.45 -12.31
CA ASP A 295 18.99 0.11 -12.48
C ASP A 295 17.46 0.16 -12.48
N LYS A 296 16.83 0.92 -11.58
CA LYS A 296 15.37 1.10 -11.58
C LYS A 296 14.86 1.82 -12.82
N ILE A 297 15.55 2.86 -13.26
CA ILE A 297 15.27 3.51 -14.56
C ILE A 297 15.31 2.47 -15.68
N GLY A 298 16.31 1.58 -15.66
CA GLY A 298 16.40 0.47 -16.60
C GLY A 298 15.23 -0.49 -16.58
N ASP A 299 14.80 -0.91 -15.39
CA ASP A 299 13.67 -1.83 -15.25
C ASP A 299 12.38 -1.18 -15.74
N SER A 300 12.11 0.09 -15.39
CA SER A 300 10.95 0.84 -15.92
C SER A 300 10.95 0.95 -17.45
N LEU A 301 12.13 1.11 -18.09
CA LEU A 301 12.24 1.15 -19.55
C LEU A 301 12.03 -0.22 -20.20
N ILE A 302 12.46 -1.29 -19.55
CA ILE A 302 12.25 -2.67 -20.02
C ILE A 302 10.76 -3.02 -19.95
N ASP A 303 10.08 -2.58 -18.90
CA ASP A 303 8.65 -2.79 -18.66
C ASP A 303 7.76 -1.78 -19.45
N GLU A 304 8.38 -0.88 -20.23
CA GLU A 304 7.74 0.18 -21.00
C GLU A 304 6.89 1.18 -20.14
N ASP A 305 7.23 1.33 -18.85
CA ASP A 305 6.69 2.36 -17.97
C ASP A 305 7.48 3.68 -18.11
N PHE A 306 7.16 4.43 -19.16
CA PHE A 306 7.86 5.67 -19.49
C PHE A 306 7.55 6.83 -18.54
N GLU A 307 6.40 6.81 -17.85
CA GLU A 307 6.08 7.82 -16.84
C GLU A 307 6.98 7.65 -15.62
N GLU A 308 7.11 6.42 -15.12
CA GLU A 308 7.99 6.12 -13.99
C GLU A 308 9.45 6.37 -14.36
N SER A 309 9.87 5.96 -15.56
CA SER A 309 11.21 6.24 -16.06
C SER A 309 11.52 7.74 -16.04
N LEU A 310 10.58 8.58 -16.49
CA LEU A 310 10.78 10.03 -16.52
C LEU A 310 10.86 10.62 -15.09
N LYS A 311 10.03 10.15 -14.16
CA LYS A 311 10.09 10.56 -12.74
C LYS A 311 11.45 10.21 -12.13
N LEU A 312 11.92 8.98 -12.33
CA LEU A 312 13.22 8.53 -11.81
C LEU A 312 14.39 9.28 -12.46
N MET A 313 14.28 9.64 -13.75
CA MET A 313 15.27 10.50 -14.42
C MET A 313 15.35 11.90 -13.80
N THR A 314 14.22 12.47 -13.36
CA THR A 314 14.22 13.73 -12.60
C THR A 314 14.96 13.57 -11.26
N VAL A 315 14.72 12.47 -10.54
CA VAL A 315 15.46 12.17 -9.30
C VAL A 315 16.96 12.03 -9.57
N LEU A 316 17.34 11.38 -10.68
CA LEU A 316 18.73 11.25 -11.09
C LEU A 316 19.36 12.62 -11.38
N GLN A 317 18.62 13.53 -12.00
CA GLN A 317 19.06 14.90 -12.27
C GLN A 317 19.29 15.69 -10.98
N GLU A 318 18.39 15.57 -10.02
CA GLU A 318 18.44 16.28 -8.73
C GLU A 318 19.63 15.82 -7.88
N ILE A 319 19.87 14.51 -7.79
CA ILE A 319 20.84 13.93 -6.84
C ILE A 319 22.20 13.66 -7.51
N PHE A 320 22.21 13.25 -8.78
CA PHE A 320 23.38 12.73 -9.49
C PHE A 320 23.60 13.38 -10.86
N HIS A 321 23.75 14.71 -10.87
CA HIS A 321 23.88 15.52 -12.09
C HIS A 321 24.81 14.92 -13.18
N TYR A 322 26.02 14.52 -12.80
CA TYR A 322 26.98 13.92 -13.75
C TYR A 322 26.53 12.58 -14.35
N ARG A 323 25.77 11.77 -13.59
CA ARG A 323 25.19 10.53 -14.11
C ARG A 323 24.02 10.82 -15.03
N TYR A 324 23.23 11.86 -14.71
CA TYR A 324 22.14 12.33 -15.57
C TYR A 324 22.64 12.80 -16.93
N GLU A 325 23.70 13.62 -17.02
CA GLU A 325 24.28 14.08 -18.30
C GLU A 325 24.62 12.89 -19.23
N LYS A 326 25.14 11.79 -18.68
CA LYS A 326 25.45 10.58 -19.45
C LYS A 326 24.23 9.73 -19.82
N ALA A 327 23.07 10.01 -19.24
CA ALA A 327 21.84 9.26 -19.36
C ALA A 327 20.68 10.07 -19.97
N GLU A 328 20.83 11.38 -20.18
CA GLU A 328 19.70 12.29 -20.45
C GLU A 328 18.92 11.99 -21.73
N ALA A 329 19.57 11.37 -22.73
CA ALA A 329 18.88 10.90 -23.93
C ALA A 329 17.77 9.87 -23.62
N ILE A 330 17.87 9.14 -22.51
CA ILE A 330 16.82 8.26 -22.00
C ILE A 330 15.56 9.06 -21.63
N ALA A 331 15.72 10.21 -20.96
CA ALA A 331 14.58 11.07 -20.62
C ALA A 331 13.90 11.58 -21.90
N ALA A 332 14.67 11.94 -22.94
CA ALA A 332 14.12 12.31 -24.23
C ALA A 332 13.38 11.15 -24.92
N TYR A 333 13.90 9.93 -24.81
CA TYR A 333 13.22 8.73 -25.32
C TYR A 333 11.89 8.49 -24.61
N ALA A 334 11.85 8.57 -23.27
CA ALA A 334 10.62 8.44 -22.49
C ALA A 334 9.60 9.52 -22.87
N MET A 335 10.03 10.79 -22.95
CA MET A 335 9.18 11.91 -23.41
C MET A 335 8.60 11.66 -24.82
N PHE A 336 9.41 11.15 -25.75
CA PHE A 336 8.94 10.82 -27.09
C PHE A 336 7.85 9.76 -27.07
N LYS A 337 8.04 8.69 -26.29
CA LYS A 337 7.07 7.60 -26.14
C LYS A 337 5.76 8.07 -25.51
N LEU A 338 5.83 9.06 -24.61
CA LEU A 338 4.66 9.73 -24.02
C LEU A 338 3.99 10.77 -24.96
N GLY A 339 4.55 11.02 -26.15
CA GLY A 339 3.98 11.90 -27.17
C GLY A 339 4.51 13.35 -27.15
N SER A 340 5.44 13.68 -26.26
CA SER A 340 6.09 15.00 -26.15
C SER A 340 7.25 15.13 -27.14
N GLN A 341 6.96 15.02 -28.44
CA GLN A 341 7.98 14.92 -29.49
C GLN A 341 8.85 16.19 -29.63
N LYS A 342 8.28 17.37 -29.36
CA LYS A 342 9.03 18.64 -29.47
C LYS A 342 10.04 18.77 -28.36
N GLU A 343 9.61 18.49 -27.13
CA GLU A 343 10.43 18.50 -25.92
C GLU A 343 11.52 17.43 -26.02
N ALA A 344 11.17 16.23 -26.46
CA ALA A 344 12.11 15.16 -26.73
C ALA A 344 13.18 15.56 -27.76
N LYS A 345 12.78 16.23 -28.86
CA LYS A 345 13.72 16.70 -29.88
C LYS A 345 14.70 17.73 -29.32
N ILE A 346 14.21 18.68 -28.53
CA ILE A 346 15.07 19.71 -27.90
C ILE A 346 16.07 19.03 -26.97
N LEU A 347 15.57 18.18 -26.06
CA LEU A 347 16.39 17.51 -25.06
C LEU A 347 17.45 16.61 -25.70
N ILE A 348 17.08 15.76 -26.66
CA ILE A 348 18.02 14.83 -27.30
C ILE A 348 19.07 15.54 -28.17
N SER A 349 18.74 16.70 -28.73
CA SER A 349 19.68 17.47 -29.56
C SER A 349 20.81 18.11 -28.75
N GLY A 350 20.57 18.39 -27.46
CA GLY A 350 21.57 18.90 -26.53
C GLY A 350 22.27 17.82 -25.72
N ALA A 351 21.94 16.54 -25.94
CA ALA A 351 22.36 15.47 -25.05
C ALA A 351 23.82 15.02 -25.26
N GLU A 352 24.60 14.92 -24.19
CA GLU A 352 26.00 14.44 -24.19
C GLU A 352 26.11 12.90 -24.12
N ALA A 353 25.00 12.20 -23.90
CA ALA A 353 24.98 10.75 -23.83
C ALA A 353 25.55 10.11 -25.12
N PRO A 354 26.40 9.06 -25.02
CA PRO A 354 27.13 8.51 -26.17
C PRO A 354 26.24 7.84 -27.24
N TYR A 355 24.96 7.63 -26.94
CA TYR A 355 23.95 7.07 -27.81
C TYR A 355 22.89 8.08 -28.27
N ALA A 356 23.01 9.36 -27.89
CA ALA A 356 22.02 10.40 -28.17
C ALA A 356 21.74 10.57 -29.68
N GLU A 357 22.78 10.72 -30.49
CA GLU A 357 22.65 10.90 -31.95
C GLU A 357 21.95 9.71 -32.61
N ARG A 358 22.35 8.48 -32.23
CA ARG A 358 21.76 7.26 -32.77
C ARG A 358 20.31 7.09 -32.32
N MET A 359 20.02 7.44 -31.09
CA MET A 359 18.67 7.45 -30.54
C MET A 359 17.78 8.48 -31.25
N ALA A 360 18.28 9.69 -31.49
CA ALA A 360 17.56 10.69 -32.28
C ALA A 360 17.27 10.18 -33.70
N GLY A 361 18.23 9.51 -34.34
CA GLY A 361 18.04 8.88 -35.65
C GLY A 361 16.97 7.78 -35.64
N ALA A 362 17.01 6.87 -34.68
CA ALA A 362 16.03 5.79 -34.53
C ALA A 362 14.61 6.29 -34.24
N LEU A 363 14.48 7.45 -33.60
CA LEU A 363 13.19 8.10 -33.31
C LEU A 363 12.69 9.02 -34.44
N GLY A 364 13.47 9.22 -35.50
CA GLY A 364 13.13 10.18 -36.57
C GLY A 364 13.19 11.64 -36.11
N LEU A 365 13.99 11.94 -35.08
CA LEU A 365 14.18 13.29 -34.54
C LEU A 365 15.43 13.99 -35.08
N ALA A 366 16.37 13.23 -35.67
CA ALA A 366 17.58 13.74 -36.30
C ALA A 366 17.32 14.34 -37.70
N GLU A 367 18.23 15.19 -38.18
CA GLU A 367 18.14 15.80 -39.52
C GLU A 367 18.44 14.79 -40.65
N ASN A 368 19.22 13.75 -40.36
CA ASN A 368 19.53 12.66 -41.29
C ASN A 368 18.86 11.36 -40.80
N GLU A 369 18.02 10.76 -41.64
CA GLU A 369 17.38 9.47 -41.34
C GLU A 369 18.42 8.34 -41.42
N GLY A 370 18.74 7.73 -40.28
CA GLY A 370 19.51 6.49 -40.22
C GLY A 370 18.68 5.27 -40.62
N PRO A 371 19.28 4.07 -40.72
CA PRO A 371 18.51 2.84 -40.95
C PRO A 371 17.46 2.66 -39.84
N ALA A 372 16.25 2.24 -40.24
CA ALA A 372 15.14 2.04 -39.33
C ALA A 372 15.50 0.96 -38.28
N THR A 373 15.78 1.41 -37.07
CA THR A 373 16.23 0.54 -35.96
C THR A 373 15.26 0.67 -34.79
N LYS A 374 14.94 -0.46 -34.15
CA LYS A 374 14.20 -0.45 -32.88
C LYS A 374 15.16 -0.33 -31.72
N ILE A 375 14.83 0.54 -30.78
CA ILE A 375 15.54 0.69 -29.50
C ILE A 375 15.05 -0.40 -28.55
N LYS A 376 15.98 -1.14 -27.96
CA LYS A 376 15.70 -2.18 -26.95
C LYS A 376 16.57 -1.98 -25.73
N PHE A 377 16.00 -2.13 -24.54
CA PHE A 377 16.72 -2.14 -23.27
C PHE A 377 16.92 -3.58 -22.83
N VAL A 378 18.15 -3.94 -22.45
CA VAL A 378 18.52 -5.33 -22.13
C VAL A 378 19.39 -5.37 -20.89
N ARG A 379 18.97 -6.14 -19.89
CA ARG A 379 19.77 -6.45 -18.71
C ARG A 379 20.59 -7.72 -18.94
N VAL A 380 21.89 -7.64 -18.65
CA VAL A 380 22.86 -8.73 -18.80
C VAL A 380 23.49 -9.06 -17.46
N ARG A 381 23.44 -10.34 -17.07
CA ARG A 381 24.13 -10.87 -15.89
C ARG A 381 25.17 -11.90 -16.30
N ILE A 382 26.39 -11.79 -15.77
CA ILE A 382 27.52 -12.68 -16.06
C ILE A 382 28.21 -13.07 -14.74
N PRO A 383 28.40 -14.37 -14.45
CA PRO A 383 29.24 -14.79 -13.33
C PRO A 383 30.71 -14.45 -13.62
N VAL A 384 31.40 -13.88 -12.64
CA VAL A 384 32.80 -13.44 -12.74
C VAL A 384 33.72 -14.48 -12.11
N PHE A 385 34.66 -14.99 -12.91
CA PHE A 385 35.74 -15.87 -12.46
C PHE A 385 37.09 -15.21 -12.82
N GLY A 386 37.88 -14.80 -11.83
CA GLY A 386 39.21 -14.18 -12.05
C GLY A 386 39.19 -12.65 -12.20
N SER A 387 40.12 -12.09 -13.00
CA SER A 387 40.43 -10.64 -13.06
C SER A 387 39.34 -9.76 -13.68
N GLY A 388 38.28 -10.33 -14.27
CA GLY A 388 37.19 -9.59 -14.91
C GLY A 388 37.56 -8.92 -16.23
N GLU A 389 38.76 -9.19 -16.76
CA GLU A 389 39.24 -8.60 -18.01
C GLU A 389 38.44 -9.13 -19.21
N GLY A 390 37.92 -8.22 -20.05
CA GLY A 390 37.10 -8.57 -21.22
C GLY A 390 35.59 -8.75 -20.96
N LEU A 391 35.11 -8.63 -19.72
CA LEU A 391 33.68 -8.75 -19.38
C LEU A 391 32.79 -7.79 -20.19
N GLY A 392 33.24 -6.55 -20.41
CA GLY A 392 32.49 -5.56 -21.19
C GLY A 392 32.19 -6.04 -22.62
N LYS A 393 33.16 -6.65 -23.31
CA LYS A 393 32.94 -7.18 -24.68
C LYS A 393 31.97 -8.36 -24.69
N ILE A 394 32.10 -9.27 -23.70
CA ILE A 394 31.19 -10.40 -23.54
C ILE A 394 29.76 -9.91 -23.27
N ALA A 395 29.62 -8.90 -22.41
CA ALA A 395 28.33 -8.32 -22.06
C ALA A 395 27.64 -7.63 -23.24
N LEU A 396 28.39 -6.87 -24.05
CA LEU A 396 27.86 -6.27 -25.28
C LEU A 396 27.34 -7.34 -26.26
N SER A 397 28.14 -8.37 -26.53
CA SER A 397 27.72 -9.49 -27.39
C SER A 397 26.48 -10.20 -26.83
N LYS A 398 26.42 -10.41 -25.52
CA LYS A 398 25.27 -11.04 -24.85
C LYS A 398 24.02 -10.16 -24.91
N ALA A 399 24.14 -8.85 -24.75
CA ALA A 399 23.04 -7.91 -24.88
C ALA A 399 22.45 -7.93 -26.31
N GLY A 400 23.30 -7.87 -27.33
CA GLY A 400 22.87 -7.96 -28.73
C GLY A 400 22.20 -9.30 -29.04
N ASN A 401 22.80 -10.41 -28.62
CA ASN A 401 22.22 -11.74 -28.81
C ASN A 401 20.87 -11.92 -28.12
N GLN A 402 20.72 -11.41 -26.90
CA GLN A 402 19.45 -11.45 -26.20
C GLN A 402 18.39 -10.60 -26.91
N SER A 403 18.74 -9.41 -27.42
CA SER A 403 17.84 -8.55 -28.18
C SER A 403 17.34 -9.23 -29.47
N ILE A 404 18.25 -9.82 -30.25
CA ILE A 404 17.91 -10.57 -31.46
C ILE A 404 17.03 -11.78 -31.10
N LYS A 405 17.43 -12.55 -30.08
CA LYS A 405 16.67 -13.73 -29.63
C LYS A 405 15.23 -13.36 -29.23
N ASN A 406 15.07 -12.33 -28.41
CA ASN A 406 13.75 -11.84 -27.98
C ASN A 406 12.89 -11.45 -29.20
N HIS A 407 13.49 -10.76 -30.19
CA HIS A 407 12.79 -10.40 -31.41
C HIS A 407 12.42 -11.61 -32.29
N VAL A 408 13.33 -12.58 -32.45
CA VAL A 408 13.04 -13.82 -33.18
C VAL A 408 11.90 -14.59 -32.50
N GLU A 409 11.92 -14.70 -31.17
CA GLU A 409 10.86 -15.34 -30.40
C GLU A 409 9.52 -14.61 -30.53
N SER A 410 9.51 -13.27 -30.55
CA SER A 410 8.27 -12.50 -30.74
C SER A 410 7.65 -12.73 -32.14
N VAL A 411 8.47 -12.95 -33.17
CA VAL A 411 8.00 -13.17 -34.55
C VAL A 411 7.63 -14.63 -34.80
N THR A 412 8.40 -15.57 -34.25
CA THR A 412 8.32 -16.99 -34.61
C THR A 412 7.63 -17.86 -33.57
N GLY A 413 7.49 -17.38 -32.33
CA GLY A 413 7.12 -18.19 -31.17
C GLY A 413 8.16 -19.28 -30.87
N LYS A 414 7.73 -20.37 -30.23
CA LYS A 414 8.61 -21.51 -29.96
C LYS A 414 8.96 -22.26 -31.26
N LEU A 415 10.24 -22.22 -31.63
CA LEU A 415 10.76 -22.94 -32.80
C LEU A 415 11.05 -24.43 -32.51
N PRO A 416 10.78 -25.34 -33.46
CA PRO A 416 11.28 -26.71 -33.41
C PRO A 416 12.81 -26.76 -33.32
N ARG A 417 13.37 -27.78 -32.66
CA ARG A 417 14.83 -27.93 -32.41
C ARG A 417 15.70 -27.65 -33.64
N LYS A 418 15.33 -28.16 -34.81
CA LYS A 418 16.10 -27.97 -36.07
C LYS A 418 16.14 -26.50 -36.51
N LYS A 419 15.02 -25.78 -36.45
CA LYS A 419 14.95 -24.35 -36.79
C LYS A 419 15.61 -23.48 -35.73
N SER A 420 15.48 -23.84 -34.46
CA SER A 420 16.17 -23.18 -33.35
C SER A 420 17.70 -23.28 -33.49
N PHE A 421 18.21 -24.44 -33.92
CA PHE A 421 19.63 -24.61 -34.23
C PHE A 421 20.08 -23.72 -35.39
N LEU A 422 19.30 -23.64 -36.47
CA LEU A 422 19.57 -22.76 -37.62
C LEU A 422 19.62 -21.27 -37.22
N VAL A 423 18.66 -20.79 -36.42
CA VAL A 423 18.69 -19.42 -35.87
C VAL A 423 19.98 -19.20 -35.07
N LYS A 424 20.34 -20.15 -34.21
CA LYS A 424 21.54 -20.03 -33.39
C LYS A 424 22.83 -19.98 -34.22
N GLU A 425 22.90 -20.78 -35.29
CA GLU A 425 24.10 -20.93 -36.12
C GLU A 425 24.26 -19.81 -37.16
N LYS A 426 23.16 -19.27 -37.70
CA LYS A 426 23.19 -18.32 -38.82
C LYS A 426 22.78 -16.90 -38.47
N ILE A 427 22.07 -16.69 -37.36
CA ILE A 427 21.60 -15.36 -36.94
C ILE A 427 22.32 -14.94 -35.66
N LEU A 428 22.19 -15.71 -34.56
CA LEU A 428 22.81 -15.34 -33.27
C LEU A 428 24.34 -15.45 -33.25
N SER A 429 24.95 -16.05 -34.28
CA SER A 429 26.40 -16.10 -34.45
C SER A 429 26.99 -14.81 -35.04
N ASP A 430 26.15 -13.96 -35.65
CA ASP A 430 26.53 -12.72 -36.33
C ASP A 430 25.73 -11.53 -35.77
N THR A 431 25.91 -11.27 -34.47
CA THR A 431 25.18 -10.22 -33.75
C THR A 431 25.39 -8.84 -34.39
N ASP A 432 26.61 -8.54 -34.79
CA ASP A 432 27.03 -7.23 -35.30
C ASP A 432 26.32 -6.87 -36.63
N LYS A 433 25.94 -7.87 -37.43
CA LYS A 433 25.12 -7.66 -38.63
C LYS A 433 23.78 -6.97 -38.32
N TYR A 434 23.14 -7.32 -37.20
CA TYR A 434 21.77 -6.87 -36.88
C TYR A 434 21.72 -5.73 -35.86
N THR A 435 22.78 -5.54 -35.08
CA THR A 435 22.84 -4.45 -34.10
C THR A 435 23.67 -3.31 -34.65
N THR A 436 23.04 -2.15 -34.87
CA THR A 436 23.76 -0.98 -35.38
C THR A 436 24.62 -0.32 -34.29
N GLY A 437 24.22 -0.47 -33.01
CA GLY A 437 25.00 -0.02 -31.86
C GLY A 437 24.50 -0.63 -30.55
N ILE A 438 25.40 -0.80 -29.59
CA ILE A 438 25.11 -1.30 -28.25
C ILE A 438 25.87 -0.44 -27.24
N TYR A 439 25.17 0.14 -26.26
CA TYR A 439 25.75 1.09 -25.32
C TYR A 439 25.38 0.72 -23.88
N PRO A 440 26.33 0.71 -22.94
CA PRO A 440 26.02 0.54 -21.53
C PRO A 440 25.37 1.80 -20.96
N ILE A 441 24.30 1.64 -20.18
CA ILE A 441 23.72 2.69 -19.32
C ILE A 441 24.38 2.64 -17.95
N ASN A 442 24.37 1.45 -17.34
CA ASN A 442 24.93 1.19 -16.02
C ASN A 442 25.59 -0.18 -16.03
N THR A 443 26.77 -0.31 -15.42
CA THR A 443 27.43 -1.60 -15.21
C THR A 443 28.03 -1.65 -13.83
N LYS A 444 27.78 -2.73 -13.09
CA LYS A 444 28.29 -2.94 -11.75
C LYS A 444 28.80 -4.36 -11.56
N VAL A 445 29.77 -4.52 -10.66
CA VAL A 445 30.25 -5.81 -10.20
C VAL A 445 29.88 -5.93 -8.73
N THR A 446 29.06 -6.92 -8.40
CA THR A 446 28.60 -7.19 -7.04
C THR A 446 29.03 -8.61 -6.67
N GLY A 447 30.02 -8.74 -5.79
CA GLY A 447 30.62 -10.02 -5.43
C GLY A 447 31.18 -10.74 -6.68
N SER A 448 30.66 -11.94 -6.97
CA SER A 448 31.05 -12.77 -8.12
C SER A 448 30.14 -12.59 -9.34
N LYS A 449 29.39 -11.49 -9.43
CA LYS A 449 28.46 -11.22 -10.55
C LYS A 449 28.73 -9.85 -11.17
N PHE A 450 28.80 -9.83 -12.49
CA PHE A 450 28.74 -8.62 -13.30
C PHE A 450 27.29 -8.44 -13.76
N GLU A 451 26.75 -7.25 -13.55
CA GLU A 451 25.45 -6.84 -14.08
C GLU A 451 25.61 -5.59 -14.93
N GLY A 452 24.88 -5.53 -16.03
CA GLY A 452 24.85 -4.35 -16.87
C GLY A 452 23.52 -4.16 -17.57
N LEU A 453 23.10 -2.92 -17.68
CA LEU A 453 21.96 -2.47 -18.45
C LEU A 453 22.45 -1.83 -19.75
N TYR A 454 21.88 -2.26 -20.87
CA TYR A 454 22.33 -1.87 -22.20
C TYR A 454 21.19 -1.37 -23.07
N ILE A 455 21.49 -0.38 -23.92
CA ILE A 455 20.65 0.03 -25.04
C ILE A 455 21.17 -0.68 -26.28
N VAL A 456 20.28 -1.37 -26.98
CA VAL A 456 20.56 -2.08 -28.23
C VAL A 456 19.72 -1.46 -29.35
N PHE A 457 20.38 -1.02 -30.42
CA PHE A 457 19.75 -0.53 -31.63
C PHE A 457 19.67 -1.66 -32.66
N LEU A 458 18.50 -2.31 -32.75
CA LEU A 458 18.28 -3.52 -33.53
C LEU A 458 17.63 -3.21 -34.89
N ASP A 459 18.25 -3.63 -35.99
CA ASP A 459 17.62 -3.63 -37.31
C ASP A 459 16.69 -4.85 -37.44
N THR A 460 15.42 -4.65 -37.10
CA THR A 460 14.42 -5.72 -37.15
C THR A 460 14.12 -6.16 -38.58
N ASN A 461 14.27 -5.27 -39.57
CA ASN A 461 13.97 -5.60 -40.96
C ASN A 461 14.99 -6.58 -41.52
N LEU A 462 16.26 -6.40 -41.17
CA LEU A 462 17.33 -7.32 -41.56
C LEU A 462 17.18 -8.70 -40.88
N VAL A 463 16.81 -8.74 -39.60
CA VAL A 463 16.50 -10.01 -38.91
C VAL A 463 15.36 -10.75 -39.60
N LEU A 464 14.29 -10.05 -39.96
CA LEU A 464 13.15 -10.63 -40.67
C LEU A 464 13.54 -11.15 -42.06
N ALA A 465 14.34 -10.40 -42.82
CA ALA A 465 14.82 -10.82 -44.14
C ALA A 465 15.64 -12.12 -44.06
N ASP A 466 16.57 -12.22 -43.11
CA ASP A 466 17.39 -13.42 -42.93
C ASP A 466 16.56 -14.62 -42.43
N LEU A 467 15.56 -14.41 -41.56
CA LEU A 467 14.64 -15.47 -41.15
C LEU A 467 13.83 -16.01 -42.35
N GLN A 468 13.46 -15.15 -43.31
CA GLN A 468 12.79 -15.54 -44.56
C GLN A 468 13.72 -16.34 -45.47
N ASP A 469 14.94 -15.85 -45.67
CA ASP A 469 15.96 -16.52 -46.50
C ASP A 469 16.29 -17.93 -45.98
N LEU A 470 16.33 -18.08 -44.65
CA LEU A 470 16.54 -19.37 -43.98
C LEU A 470 15.28 -20.27 -43.97
N ARG A 471 14.17 -19.81 -44.55
CA ARG A 471 12.86 -20.49 -44.56
C ARG A 471 12.38 -20.85 -43.15
N ILE A 472 12.79 -20.07 -42.16
CA ILE A 472 12.34 -20.22 -40.76
C ILE A 472 10.92 -19.68 -40.66
N ILE A 473 10.71 -18.49 -41.24
CA ILE A 473 9.39 -17.93 -41.58
C ILE A 473 9.19 -18.03 -43.10
N GLY A 474 7.94 -18.09 -43.56
CA GLY A 474 7.64 -18.27 -44.98
C GLY A 474 7.86 -16.99 -45.82
N ASN A 475 8.05 -17.14 -47.14
CA ASN A 475 8.11 -16.03 -48.11
C ASN A 475 6.74 -15.41 -48.45
N LYS A 476 5.65 -15.91 -47.85
CA LYS A 476 4.31 -15.37 -48.04
C LYS A 476 3.96 -14.53 -46.83
N LYS A 477 3.45 -13.32 -47.08
CA LYS A 477 2.53 -12.67 -46.13
C LYS A 477 1.56 -13.74 -45.61
N ARG A 478 1.23 -13.71 -44.32
CA ARG A 478 0.25 -14.64 -43.74
C ARG A 478 -1.00 -14.69 -44.63
N GLU A 479 -1.61 -15.86 -44.75
CA GLU A 479 -2.67 -16.05 -45.74
C GLU A 479 -3.95 -15.33 -45.32
N LEU A 480 -4.12 -15.08 -44.02
CA LEU A 480 -5.21 -14.29 -43.45
C LEU A 480 -5.10 -12.80 -43.80
N ARG A 481 -5.96 -12.30 -44.70
CA ARG A 481 -6.10 -10.86 -45.00
C ARG A 481 -6.98 -10.15 -43.99
N ILE A 482 -6.40 -9.18 -43.31
CA ILE A 482 -7.06 -8.46 -42.22
C ILE A 482 -7.48 -7.08 -42.72
N GLY A 483 -8.78 -6.79 -42.68
CA GLY A 483 -9.28 -5.42 -42.70
C GLY A 483 -9.17 -4.82 -41.32
N LEU A 484 -8.57 -3.65 -41.19
CA LEU A 484 -8.41 -2.99 -39.90
C LEU A 484 -9.01 -1.59 -39.95
N THR A 485 -9.89 -1.28 -39.01
CA THR A 485 -10.57 0.02 -38.94
C THR A 485 -10.75 0.43 -37.48
N ALA A 486 -10.94 1.73 -37.23
CA ALA A 486 -11.25 2.28 -35.93
C ALA A 486 -12.60 2.99 -35.95
N CYS A 487 -13.27 3.06 -34.81
CA CYS A 487 -14.48 3.85 -34.63
C CYS A 487 -14.54 4.41 -33.20
N GLY A 488 -15.20 5.55 -33.01
CA GLY A 488 -15.33 6.21 -31.71
C GLY A 488 -14.58 7.54 -31.63
N ASP A 489 -14.07 7.86 -30.44
CA ASP A 489 -13.53 9.17 -30.07
C ASP A 489 -12.06 9.37 -30.48
N GLY A 490 -11.40 8.31 -30.96
CA GLY A 490 -9.99 8.31 -31.31
C GLY A 490 -9.61 7.30 -32.40
N ASP A 491 -8.34 7.38 -32.80
CA ASP A 491 -7.67 6.44 -33.70
C ASP A 491 -6.26 6.14 -33.17
N ILE A 492 -6.17 5.83 -31.87
CA ILE A 492 -4.91 5.71 -31.12
C ILE A 492 -4.33 4.30 -31.26
N ILE A 493 -5.17 3.28 -31.16
CA ILE A 493 -4.76 1.87 -31.07
C ILE A 493 -4.71 1.20 -32.43
N ARG A 494 -5.54 1.60 -33.39
CA ARG A 494 -5.48 1.04 -34.75
C ARG A 494 -4.10 1.18 -35.41
N PRO A 495 -3.40 2.33 -35.34
CA PRO A 495 -2.03 2.43 -35.87
C PRO A 495 -1.04 1.51 -35.16
N GLU A 496 -1.13 1.38 -33.83
CA GLU A 496 -0.26 0.49 -33.02
C GLU A 496 -0.49 -0.98 -33.42
N LEU A 497 -1.75 -1.42 -33.44
CA LEU A 497 -2.13 -2.77 -33.85
C LEU A 497 -1.77 -3.04 -35.32
N ALA A 498 -1.89 -2.06 -36.22
CA ALA A 498 -1.42 -2.20 -37.61
C ALA A 498 0.09 -2.44 -37.65
N GLY A 499 0.87 -1.71 -36.85
CA GLY A 499 2.32 -1.88 -36.73
C GLY A 499 2.72 -3.27 -36.25
N GLU A 500 2.03 -3.79 -35.23
CA GLU A 500 2.26 -5.15 -34.72
C GLU A 500 1.90 -6.22 -35.74
N LEU A 501 0.73 -6.11 -36.38
CA LEU A 501 0.29 -7.05 -37.42
C LEU A 501 1.21 -7.05 -38.64
N ASN A 502 1.70 -5.89 -39.06
CA ASN A 502 2.71 -5.77 -40.12
C ASN A 502 4.04 -6.40 -39.70
N THR A 503 4.46 -6.24 -38.44
CA THR A 503 5.65 -6.92 -37.88
C THR A 503 5.50 -8.44 -37.91
N LEU A 504 4.28 -8.94 -37.70
CA LEU A 504 3.93 -10.36 -37.80
C LEU A 504 3.66 -10.85 -39.23
N LEU A 505 3.90 -9.99 -40.24
CA LEU A 505 3.73 -10.27 -41.67
C LEU A 505 2.28 -10.56 -42.10
N PHE A 506 1.27 -10.05 -41.39
CA PHE A 506 -0.11 -10.07 -41.86
C PHE A 506 -0.32 -9.06 -43.01
N PRO A 507 -1.03 -9.43 -44.09
CA PRO A 507 -1.55 -8.48 -45.06
C PRO A 507 -2.70 -7.68 -44.46
N VAL A 508 -2.38 -6.48 -43.96
CA VAL A 508 -3.34 -5.54 -43.40
C VAL A 508 -3.83 -4.56 -44.47
N VAL A 509 -5.15 -4.37 -44.54
CA VAL A 509 -5.80 -3.32 -45.34
C VAL A 509 -6.51 -2.40 -44.35
N GLU A 510 -5.98 -1.18 -44.21
CA GLU A 510 -6.61 -0.16 -43.37
C GLU A 510 -7.84 0.42 -44.09
N ILE A 511 -9.00 0.35 -43.44
CA ILE A 511 -10.28 0.81 -44.01
C ILE A 511 -10.74 2.06 -43.25
N PRO A 512 -11.10 3.16 -43.95
CA PRO A 512 -11.68 4.33 -43.31
C PRO A 512 -12.92 3.97 -42.47
N SER A 513 -13.10 4.65 -41.33
CA SER A 513 -14.22 4.38 -40.44
C SER A 513 -15.58 4.57 -41.14
N LYS A 514 -16.47 3.58 -41.04
CA LYS A 514 -17.88 3.62 -41.48
C LYS A 514 -18.83 3.30 -40.31
N GLY A 515 -18.38 3.56 -39.08
CA GLY A 515 -19.10 3.27 -37.83
C GLY A 515 -18.70 1.93 -37.20
N CYS A 516 -19.19 1.65 -35.99
CA CYS A 516 -18.77 0.46 -35.22
C CYS A 516 -19.51 -0.85 -35.57
N SER A 517 -20.16 -0.92 -36.73
CA SER A 517 -20.95 -2.09 -37.13
C SER A 517 -20.33 -2.76 -38.34
N PHE A 518 -20.21 -4.09 -38.30
CA PHE A 518 -19.79 -4.93 -39.42
C PHE A 518 -20.55 -4.60 -40.73
N MET A 519 -21.84 -4.27 -40.64
CA MET A 519 -22.69 -4.02 -41.81
C MET A 519 -22.20 -2.86 -42.67
N GLY A 520 -21.54 -1.86 -42.08
CA GLY A 520 -21.01 -0.70 -42.81
C GLY A 520 -19.84 -1.03 -43.76
N TYR A 521 -19.23 -2.20 -43.60
CA TYR A 521 -17.98 -2.58 -44.27
C TYR A 521 -18.13 -3.71 -45.29
N LYS A 522 -19.36 -4.18 -45.56
CA LYS A 522 -19.61 -5.31 -46.47
C LYS A 522 -19.03 -5.10 -47.88
N GLU A 523 -19.13 -3.88 -48.40
CA GLU A 523 -18.58 -3.52 -49.71
C GLU A 523 -17.05 -3.53 -49.70
N ASP A 524 -16.41 -2.99 -48.65
CA ASP A 524 -14.95 -2.96 -48.53
C ASP A 524 -14.35 -4.35 -48.33
N ILE A 525 -15.05 -5.21 -47.58
CA ILE A 525 -14.71 -6.63 -47.41
C ILE A 525 -14.68 -7.34 -48.76
N ALA A 526 -15.71 -7.16 -49.57
CA ALA A 526 -15.80 -7.78 -50.89
C ALA A 526 -14.75 -7.22 -51.87
N LEU A 527 -14.55 -5.89 -51.86
CA LEU A 527 -13.59 -5.21 -52.73
C LEU A 527 -12.14 -5.60 -52.46
N ASN A 528 -11.77 -5.74 -51.18
CA ASN A 528 -10.40 -6.04 -50.76
C ASN A 528 -10.13 -7.54 -50.55
N ASN A 529 -11.16 -8.39 -50.73
CA ASN A 529 -11.12 -9.83 -50.50
C ASN A 529 -10.55 -10.15 -49.11
N LEU A 530 -11.19 -9.57 -48.08
CA LEU A 530 -10.78 -9.72 -46.68
C LEU A 530 -11.28 -11.04 -46.09
N ASP A 531 -10.51 -11.55 -45.15
CA ASP A 531 -10.82 -12.79 -44.43
C ASP A 531 -11.37 -12.52 -43.04
N VAL A 532 -10.86 -11.47 -42.41
CA VAL A 532 -11.27 -11.01 -41.09
C VAL A 532 -11.37 -9.48 -41.13
N LEU A 533 -12.38 -8.94 -40.47
CA LEU A 533 -12.48 -7.51 -40.19
C LEU A 533 -12.24 -7.28 -38.70
N VAL A 534 -11.25 -6.46 -38.37
CA VAL A 534 -10.94 -6.01 -37.01
C VAL A 534 -11.42 -4.56 -36.87
N ILE A 535 -12.32 -4.34 -35.93
CA ILE A 535 -12.85 -3.01 -35.59
C ILE A 535 -12.34 -2.65 -34.19
N VAL A 536 -11.51 -1.62 -34.11
CA VAL A 536 -11.06 -1.04 -32.85
C VAL A 536 -12.05 0.06 -32.46
N LYS A 537 -12.82 -0.17 -31.40
CA LYS A 537 -13.75 0.81 -30.85
C LYS A 537 -13.08 1.51 -29.67
N GLU A 538 -12.87 2.80 -29.81
CA GLU A 538 -12.24 3.66 -28.80
C GLU A 538 -13.27 4.62 -28.23
N GLY A 539 -13.65 4.42 -26.96
CA GLY A 539 -14.45 5.38 -26.20
C GLY A 539 -13.56 6.10 -25.20
N ALA A 540 -13.60 7.43 -25.17
CA ALA A 540 -12.85 8.21 -24.21
C ALA A 540 -13.73 9.31 -23.63
N SER A 541 -13.76 9.39 -22.31
CA SER A 541 -14.42 10.48 -21.60
C SER A 541 -13.43 11.14 -20.68
N ALA A 542 -13.30 12.45 -20.82
CA ALA A 542 -12.53 13.28 -19.91
C ALA A 542 -13.50 14.09 -19.06
N SER A 543 -13.29 14.02 -17.76
CA SER A 543 -13.99 14.85 -16.78
C SER A 543 -12.94 15.66 -16.01
N LYS A 544 -13.35 16.84 -15.54
CA LYS A 544 -12.49 17.61 -14.62
C LYS A 544 -12.20 16.75 -13.40
N SER A 545 -10.93 16.62 -13.04
CA SER A 545 -10.58 15.98 -11.78
C SER A 545 -11.07 16.88 -10.65
N SER A 546 -11.62 16.27 -9.60
CA SER A 546 -11.99 16.96 -8.36
C SER A 546 -10.77 17.40 -7.53
N VAL A 547 -9.55 17.10 -8.00
CA VAL A 547 -8.28 17.42 -7.34
C VAL A 547 -7.70 18.77 -7.78
N SER A 548 -7.82 19.15 -9.06
CA SER A 548 -7.46 20.50 -9.54
C SER A 548 -8.06 20.77 -10.93
N ASP A 549 -8.27 22.04 -11.27
CA ASP A 549 -8.74 22.45 -12.60
C ASP A 549 -7.80 22.04 -13.75
N ASN A 550 -6.52 21.83 -13.43
CA ASN A 550 -5.50 21.42 -14.38
C ASN A 550 -5.41 19.90 -14.53
N LEU A 551 -5.93 19.11 -13.60
CA LEU A 551 -5.92 17.65 -13.66
C LEU A 551 -7.24 17.14 -14.22
N LYS A 552 -7.21 16.18 -15.15
CA LYS A 552 -8.40 15.58 -15.76
C LYS A 552 -8.45 14.10 -15.44
N MET A 553 -9.60 13.62 -15.02
CA MET A 553 -9.87 12.19 -14.91
C MET A 553 -10.32 11.71 -16.29
N ILE A 554 -9.56 10.79 -16.85
CA ILE A 554 -9.77 10.26 -18.19
C ILE A 554 -10.14 8.81 -18.05
N SER A 555 -11.38 8.48 -18.40
CA SER A 555 -11.91 7.13 -18.43
C SER A 555 -12.05 6.69 -19.86
N ILE A 556 -11.44 5.57 -20.22
CA ILE A 556 -11.51 4.99 -21.55
C ILE A 556 -12.19 3.62 -21.51
N ASP A 557 -12.85 3.28 -22.62
CA ASP A 557 -13.42 1.97 -22.92
C ASP A 557 -12.95 1.56 -24.32
N MET A 558 -12.01 0.62 -24.38
CA MET A 558 -11.46 0.11 -25.62
C MET A 558 -12.01 -1.29 -25.88
N ASN A 559 -12.54 -1.51 -27.08
CA ASN A 559 -13.00 -2.83 -27.53
C ASN A 559 -12.40 -3.16 -28.90
N ILE A 560 -11.70 -4.28 -29.03
CA ILE A 560 -11.22 -4.80 -30.31
C ILE A 560 -12.10 -5.96 -30.71
N LEU A 561 -12.90 -5.76 -31.76
CA LEU A 561 -13.86 -6.74 -32.25
C LEU A 561 -13.35 -7.38 -33.53
N VAL A 562 -13.35 -8.70 -33.58
CA VAL A 562 -12.87 -9.49 -34.72
C VAL A 562 -14.04 -10.24 -35.34
N TYR A 563 -14.29 -9.98 -36.62
CA TYR A 563 -15.38 -10.57 -37.39
C TYR A 563 -14.86 -11.49 -38.50
N ASP A 564 -15.50 -12.63 -38.69
CA ASP A 564 -15.34 -13.40 -39.92
C ASP A 564 -15.94 -12.61 -41.09
N ALA A 565 -15.10 -12.31 -42.08
CA ALA A 565 -15.50 -11.46 -43.20
C ALA A 565 -16.52 -12.14 -44.14
N LYS A 566 -16.61 -13.48 -44.14
CA LYS A 566 -17.56 -14.23 -44.96
C LYS A 566 -18.95 -14.34 -44.33
N GLY A 567 -19.01 -14.72 -43.05
CA GLY A 567 -20.26 -14.92 -42.32
C GLY A 567 -20.78 -13.66 -41.61
N GLY A 568 -19.93 -12.67 -41.38
CA GLY A 568 -20.25 -11.50 -40.55
C GLY A 568 -20.46 -11.81 -39.07
N GLN A 569 -20.06 -13.00 -38.64
CA GLN A 569 -20.11 -13.43 -37.25
C GLN A 569 -18.91 -12.82 -36.51
N GLN A 570 -19.15 -12.24 -35.33
CA GLN A 570 -18.07 -11.89 -34.40
C GLN A 570 -17.47 -13.20 -33.86
N ILE A 571 -16.17 -13.38 -34.07
CA ILE A 571 -15.45 -14.61 -33.71
C ILE A 571 -14.54 -14.41 -32.49
N TYR A 572 -14.20 -13.17 -32.17
CA TYR A 572 -13.42 -12.82 -30.99
C TYR A 572 -13.67 -11.36 -30.61
N ASP A 573 -13.55 -11.06 -29.32
CA ASP A 573 -13.51 -9.70 -28.79
C ASP A 573 -12.56 -9.61 -27.60
N ALA A 574 -11.94 -8.45 -27.48
CA ALA A 574 -11.13 -8.09 -26.33
C ALA A 574 -11.51 -6.68 -25.88
N SER A 575 -11.91 -6.56 -24.62
CA SER A 575 -12.42 -5.32 -24.05
C SER A 575 -11.63 -4.95 -22.81
N LYS A 576 -11.20 -3.69 -22.71
CA LYS A 576 -10.52 -3.19 -21.53
C LYS A 576 -10.83 -1.70 -21.33
N GLY A 577 -11.25 -1.37 -20.12
CA GLY A 577 -11.33 0.00 -19.66
C GLY A 577 -10.12 0.37 -18.80
N ALA A 578 -9.76 1.64 -18.82
CA ALA A 578 -8.73 2.22 -17.95
C ALA A 578 -9.16 3.59 -17.46
N VAL A 579 -8.69 3.97 -16.28
CA VAL A 579 -8.88 5.32 -15.74
C VAL A 579 -7.51 5.88 -15.38
N VAL A 580 -7.16 7.01 -15.99
CA VAL A 580 -5.90 7.71 -15.76
C VAL A 580 -6.19 9.15 -15.36
N TYR A 581 -5.41 9.69 -14.43
CA TYR A 581 -5.45 11.11 -14.08
C TYR A 581 -4.30 11.81 -14.77
N HIS A 582 -4.58 12.76 -15.65
CA HIS A 582 -3.55 13.44 -16.42
C HIS A 582 -3.90 14.91 -16.63
N MET A 583 -2.91 15.81 -16.60
CA MET A 583 -3.18 17.24 -16.73
C MET A 583 -3.56 17.65 -18.16
N ASN A 584 -3.02 16.93 -19.14
CA ASN A 584 -3.37 17.08 -20.55
C ASN A 584 -4.34 15.96 -20.97
N GLU A 585 -5.52 16.35 -21.42
CA GLU A 585 -6.59 15.45 -21.84
C GLU A 585 -6.17 14.48 -22.95
N SER A 586 -5.57 15.02 -24.01
CA SER A 586 -5.16 14.24 -25.18
C SER A 586 -4.07 13.23 -24.81
N MET A 587 -3.10 13.63 -23.99
CA MET A 587 -2.05 12.74 -23.51
C MET A 587 -2.57 11.65 -22.58
N GLY A 588 -3.45 11.99 -21.65
CA GLY A 588 -4.00 10.98 -20.73
C GLY A 588 -4.98 10.02 -21.42
N ILE A 589 -5.71 10.47 -22.45
CA ILE A 589 -6.50 9.54 -23.31
C ILE A 589 -5.55 8.56 -23.99
N LYS A 590 -4.45 9.06 -24.55
CA LYS A 590 -3.43 8.21 -25.19
C LYS A 590 -2.79 7.24 -24.21
N ALA A 591 -2.39 7.70 -23.02
CA ALA A 591 -1.81 6.87 -21.97
C ALA A 591 -2.78 5.78 -21.51
N ALA A 592 -4.03 6.14 -21.22
CA ALA A 592 -5.07 5.20 -20.79
C ALA A 592 -5.40 4.16 -21.88
N MET A 593 -5.49 4.58 -23.15
CA MET A 593 -5.70 3.67 -24.28
C MET A 593 -4.55 2.69 -24.44
N ASN A 594 -3.31 3.16 -24.38
CA ASN A 594 -2.13 2.30 -24.49
C ASN A 594 -2.02 1.33 -23.32
N GLN A 595 -2.33 1.77 -22.09
CA GLN A 595 -2.38 0.90 -20.92
C GLN A 595 -3.41 -0.23 -21.12
N ALA A 596 -4.62 0.11 -21.57
CA ALA A 596 -5.64 -0.89 -21.84
C ALA A 596 -5.24 -1.84 -22.98
N PHE A 597 -4.59 -1.33 -24.03
CA PHE A 597 -4.08 -2.16 -25.12
C PHE A 597 -2.98 -3.11 -24.69
N ASN A 598 -2.04 -2.68 -23.84
CA ASN A 598 -0.95 -3.53 -23.36
C ASN A 598 -1.45 -4.78 -22.61
N GLU A 599 -2.61 -4.69 -21.95
CA GLU A 599 -3.20 -5.83 -21.23
C GLU A 599 -3.90 -6.86 -22.13
N VAL A 600 -4.39 -6.46 -23.31
CA VAL A 600 -5.22 -7.33 -24.16
C VAL A 600 -4.68 -7.53 -25.58
N GLY A 601 -3.75 -6.68 -26.03
CA GLY A 601 -3.22 -6.66 -27.39
C GLY A 601 -2.56 -7.98 -27.79
N GLN A 602 -1.76 -8.56 -26.89
CA GLN A 602 -1.13 -9.86 -27.17
C GLN A 602 -2.16 -10.98 -27.37
N ASN A 603 -3.27 -10.98 -26.64
CA ASN A 603 -4.34 -11.97 -26.81
C ASN A 603 -5.02 -11.83 -28.18
N VAL A 604 -5.22 -10.60 -28.64
CA VAL A 604 -5.74 -10.31 -29.99
C VAL A 604 -4.79 -10.82 -31.06
N LEU A 605 -3.48 -10.55 -30.93
CA LEU A 605 -2.46 -11.04 -31.85
C LEU A 605 -2.42 -12.57 -31.89
N ASP A 606 -2.45 -13.22 -30.73
CA ASP A 606 -2.42 -14.68 -30.60
C ASP A 606 -3.63 -15.33 -31.27
N GLU A 607 -4.82 -14.75 -31.11
CA GLU A 607 -6.04 -15.24 -31.76
C GLU A 607 -5.96 -15.08 -33.29
N LEU A 608 -5.50 -13.94 -33.80
CA LEU A 608 -5.30 -13.74 -35.24
C LEU A 608 -4.26 -14.71 -35.81
N VAL A 609 -3.20 -15.01 -35.06
CA VAL A 609 -2.23 -16.05 -35.40
C VAL A 609 -2.86 -17.45 -35.38
N ALA A 610 -3.74 -17.74 -34.43
CA ALA A 610 -4.46 -19.01 -34.36
C ALA A 610 -5.43 -19.18 -35.53
N LEU A 611 -6.14 -18.12 -35.93
CA LEU A 611 -7.04 -18.11 -37.10
C LEU A 611 -6.30 -18.35 -38.42
N ASP A 612 -5.13 -17.72 -38.59
CA ASP A 612 -4.25 -17.94 -39.75
C ASP A 612 -3.73 -19.39 -39.80
N ARG A 613 -3.37 -19.97 -38.65
CA ARG A 613 -2.98 -21.38 -38.54
C ARG A 613 -4.10 -22.34 -38.91
N LYS A 614 -5.35 -22.08 -38.49
CA LYS A 614 -6.53 -22.90 -38.84
C LYS A 614 -6.83 -22.89 -40.34
N ARG A 615 -6.42 -21.84 -41.07
CA ARG A 615 -6.59 -21.68 -42.52
C ARG A 615 -5.48 -22.27 -43.35
N SER A 616 -4.27 -22.36 -42.81
CA SER A 616 -3.17 -23.05 -43.47
C SER A 616 -3.53 -24.54 -43.64
N PRO A 617 -3.54 -25.10 -44.86
CA PRO A 617 -3.90 -26.50 -45.05
C PRO A 617 -2.97 -27.39 -44.22
N VAL A 618 -3.57 -28.25 -43.38
CA VAL A 618 -2.89 -29.37 -42.75
C VAL A 618 -2.20 -30.16 -43.86
N ALA A 619 -0.88 -30.35 -43.73
CA ALA A 619 -0.12 -31.20 -44.64
C ALA A 619 -0.79 -32.58 -44.71
N VAL A 620 -1.30 -32.92 -45.89
CA VAL A 620 -1.84 -34.25 -46.19
C VAL A 620 -0.67 -35.22 -46.28
N ASP A 621 -0.71 -36.28 -45.47
CA ASP A 621 0.18 -37.43 -45.63
C ASP A 621 -0.64 -38.68 -46.00
N VAL A 622 -0.21 -39.27 -47.11
CA VAL A 622 -0.30 -40.66 -47.59
C VAL A 622 -1.65 -41.33 -47.89
N ALA A 623 -1.82 -41.55 -49.21
CA ALA A 623 -2.29 -42.75 -49.90
C ALA A 623 -3.77 -43.17 -49.91
N GLN A 624 -4.09 -43.74 -51.09
CA GLN A 624 -5.12 -44.73 -51.41
C GLN A 624 -6.32 -44.26 -52.25
N ILE A 625 -6.27 -44.79 -53.49
CA ILE A 625 -7.35 -45.33 -54.33
C ILE A 625 -7.67 -44.53 -55.60
N GLU A 626 -7.20 -45.12 -56.70
CA GLU A 626 -7.60 -44.87 -58.08
C GLU A 626 -9.06 -45.30 -58.37
N LYS A 627 -9.64 -44.57 -59.33
CA LYS A 627 -10.48 -45.05 -60.47
C LYS A 627 -12.01 -45.10 -60.34
N PRO A 628 -12.74 -45.00 -61.49
CA PRO A 628 -13.61 -43.86 -61.82
C PRO A 628 -15.05 -44.30 -62.18
N VAL A 629 -15.87 -43.39 -62.75
CA VAL A 629 -17.01 -43.56 -63.71
C VAL A 629 -17.98 -42.36 -63.52
N SER A 630 -18.07 -41.41 -64.46
CA SER A 630 -19.11 -41.24 -65.53
C SER A 630 -20.55 -41.06 -64.98
N GLY A 631 -21.42 -40.16 -65.46
CA GLY A 631 -21.38 -39.19 -66.55
C GLY A 631 -22.69 -38.38 -66.62
N MET A 632 -22.70 -37.43 -67.55
CA MET A 632 -23.84 -36.85 -68.29
C MET A 632 -24.94 -36.01 -67.60
N SER A 633 -24.97 -34.74 -68.05
CA SER A 633 -26.09 -34.05 -68.73
C SER A 633 -26.66 -32.78 -68.06
N LYS A 634 -26.37 -31.64 -68.72
CA LYS A 634 -27.25 -30.47 -68.91
C LYS A 634 -28.31 -30.85 -69.99
N PRO A 635 -29.44 -30.13 -70.22
CA PRO A 635 -29.49 -28.65 -70.29
C PRO A 635 -30.85 -27.95 -70.02
N GLU A 636 -30.84 -26.64 -70.30
CA GLU A 636 -31.98 -25.78 -70.68
C GLU A 636 -32.98 -25.32 -69.61
N VAL A 637 -33.62 -24.14 -69.65
CA VAL A 637 -33.42 -22.77 -70.21
C VAL A 637 -34.81 -22.13 -70.13
N ASN A 638 -34.88 -20.89 -69.64
CA ASN A 638 -35.93 -19.89 -69.87
C ASN A 638 -37.35 -20.17 -69.29
N GLU A 639 -38.16 -19.18 -68.90
CA GLU A 639 -38.31 -17.85 -69.48
C GLU A 639 -39.23 -16.96 -68.59
N LYS A 640 -39.08 -15.62 -68.75
CA LYS A 640 -40.16 -14.59 -68.79
C LYS A 640 -40.86 -14.23 -67.45
N VAL A 641 -41.10 -12.97 -67.05
CA VAL A 641 -41.30 -11.63 -67.69
C VAL A 641 -41.07 -10.57 -66.57
N LYS A 642 -40.16 -9.59 -66.60
CA LYS A 642 -40.12 -8.25 -67.25
C LYS A 642 -41.34 -7.30 -67.13
N ALA A 643 -41.19 -6.17 -66.41
CA ALA A 643 -41.53 -4.78 -66.83
C ALA A 643 -41.46 -3.83 -65.60
N ALA A 644 -40.52 -2.90 -65.49
CA ALA A 644 -40.42 -1.56 -66.12
C ALA A 644 -41.41 -0.53 -65.50
N LEU A 645 -40.93 0.35 -64.60
CA LEU A 645 -40.49 1.75 -64.83
C LEU A 645 -41.65 2.76 -64.94
N VAL A 646 -41.60 3.83 -64.13
CA VAL A 646 -41.68 5.27 -64.50
C VAL A 646 -42.33 6.17 -63.42
N ASN A 647 -41.53 7.18 -63.04
CA ASN A 647 -41.76 8.59 -62.65
C ASN A 647 -42.65 9.03 -61.47
N GLU A 648 -41.96 9.66 -60.52
CA GLU A 648 -41.92 11.12 -60.26
C GLU A 648 -43.23 11.92 -60.03
N SER A 649 -43.37 12.29 -58.76
CA SER A 649 -43.54 13.66 -58.23
C SER A 649 -44.86 14.43 -58.45
N GLU A 650 -45.52 14.72 -57.33
CA GLU A 650 -46.03 16.05 -56.94
C GLU A 650 -45.98 16.14 -55.40
N LYS A 651 -45.81 17.25 -54.69
CA LYS A 651 -45.29 18.61 -54.88
C LYS A 651 -45.28 19.18 -53.44
N ILE A 652 -44.12 19.64 -52.96
CA ILE A 652 -43.81 21.04 -52.60
C ILE A 652 -44.44 21.55 -51.29
N GLU A 653 -43.58 21.81 -50.31
CA GLU A 653 -43.34 23.17 -49.80
C GLU A 653 -41.87 23.27 -49.37
N ALA A 654 -40.98 23.60 -50.31
CA ALA A 654 -40.38 24.94 -50.46
C ALA A 654 -39.43 25.30 -49.28
N ALA A 655 -38.24 24.71 -49.15
CA ALA A 655 -37.06 24.81 -50.01
C ALA A 655 -36.26 26.12 -49.86
N LYS A 656 -34.95 25.91 -49.60
CA LYS A 656 -33.79 26.62 -50.17
C LYS A 656 -33.37 27.90 -49.42
N LYS A 657 -32.08 28.17 -49.19
CA LYS A 657 -30.85 27.64 -49.82
C LYS A 657 -29.60 28.22 -49.14
N GLN A 658 -28.51 27.44 -49.20
CA GLN A 658 -27.12 27.86 -49.48
C GLN A 658 -26.45 28.84 -48.50
N SER A 659 -25.13 28.88 -48.32
CA SER A 659 -23.97 28.08 -48.65
C SER A 659 -22.78 28.88 -48.12
N GLU A 660 -21.74 28.18 -47.66
CA GLU A 660 -20.33 28.55 -47.84
C GLU A 660 -19.80 29.97 -47.50
N LYS A 661 -18.77 29.91 -46.65
CA LYS A 661 -17.46 30.58 -46.76
C LYS A 661 -17.28 32.01 -46.25
N SER A 662 -16.16 32.12 -45.52
CA SER A 662 -15.16 33.19 -45.55
C SER A 662 -15.18 34.25 -44.43
N LYS A 663 -14.32 33.99 -43.42
CA LYS A 663 -13.28 34.89 -42.87
C LYS A 663 -13.51 36.41 -42.93
N LYS A 664 -13.51 37.06 -41.76
CA LYS A 664 -12.45 37.99 -41.27
C LYS A 664 -12.89 38.72 -39.98
N GLU A 665 -11.98 38.76 -39.02
CA GLU A 665 -11.84 39.59 -37.81
C GLU A 665 -12.26 41.08 -37.95
N PRO A 666 -12.52 41.85 -36.85
CA PRO A 666 -11.65 41.92 -35.66
C PRO A 666 -12.29 42.09 -34.26
N VAL A 667 -11.44 41.80 -33.27
CA VAL A 667 -11.54 42.10 -31.85
C VAL A 667 -11.77 43.61 -31.60
N LYS A 668 -12.69 43.94 -30.69
CA LYS A 668 -12.59 45.17 -29.88
C LYS A 668 -13.18 44.96 -28.48
N ALA A 669 -12.33 45.27 -27.51
CA ALA A 669 -12.52 45.18 -26.07
C ALA A 669 -13.69 46.02 -25.55
N LEU A 670 -14.38 45.52 -24.52
CA LEU A 670 -15.20 46.31 -23.61
C LEU A 670 -15.04 45.80 -22.17
N LYS A 671 -14.27 46.59 -21.41
CA LYS A 671 -14.49 47.05 -20.03
C LYS A 671 -14.89 46.04 -18.93
N LYS A 672 -13.97 45.90 -17.97
CA LYS A 672 -14.22 45.58 -16.57
C LYS A 672 -15.16 46.61 -15.93
N GLU A 673 -16.11 46.13 -15.15
CA GLU A 673 -16.64 46.70 -13.89
C GLU A 673 -17.48 45.61 -13.15
N PRO A 674 -17.76 45.72 -11.83
CA PRO A 674 -17.05 44.97 -10.80
C PRO A 674 -17.93 44.09 -9.86
N GLU A 675 -17.24 43.31 -9.00
CA GLU A 675 -17.64 42.63 -7.74
C GLU A 675 -18.84 41.66 -7.70
N GLU A 676 -18.53 40.35 -7.54
CA GLU A 676 -19.15 39.31 -6.68
C GLU A 676 -18.46 37.99 -7.09
N ASP A 677 -17.65 37.28 -6.29
CA ASP A 677 -18.02 36.69 -5.01
C ASP A 677 -16.74 36.31 -4.22
N LYS A 678 -16.67 36.66 -2.93
CA LYS A 678 -15.54 36.42 -2.04
C LYS A 678 -15.70 35.04 -1.39
N ARG A 679 -14.99 34.01 -1.86
CA ARG A 679 -15.23 32.62 -1.43
C ARG A 679 -14.03 31.93 -0.81
N LEU A 680 -14.30 31.12 0.21
CA LEU A 680 -13.43 30.01 0.61
C LEU A 680 -13.64 28.84 -0.35
N VAL A 681 -12.55 28.24 -0.82
CA VAL A 681 -12.58 27.02 -1.62
C VAL A 681 -12.25 25.83 -0.72
N LEU A 682 -13.19 24.89 -0.61
CA LEU A 682 -12.98 23.62 0.07
C LEU A 682 -12.51 22.57 -0.95
N SER A 683 -11.40 21.90 -0.66
CA SER A 683 -10.93 20.75 -1.42
C SER A 683 -10.55 19.61 -0.50
N VAL A 684 -10.75 18.38 -0.96
CA VAL A 684 -10.41 17.18 -0.20
C VAL A 684 -9.10 16.62 -0.74
N ALA A 685 -8.04 16.73 0.05
CA ALA A 685 -6.70 16.24 -0.30
C ALA A 685 -6.56 14.73 -0.11
N GLY A 686 -7.40 14.12 0.73
CA GLY A 686 -7.44 12.67 0.92
C GLY A 686 -8.63 12.23 1.76
N VAL A 687 -9.17 11.05 1.45
CA VAL A 687 -10.18 10.37 2.27
C VAL A 687 -9.82 8.91 2.37
N GLU A 688 -9.80 8.40 3.58
CA GLU A 688 -9.62 6.98 3.83
C GLU A 688 -10.97 6.24 3.67
N PRO A 689 -11.00 5.07 3.02
CA PRO A 689 -12.21 4.28 2.95
C PRO A 689 -12.51 3.65 4.30
N VAL A 690 -13.80 3.51 4.57
CA VAL A 690 -14.30 3.08 5.86
C VAL A 690 -14.57 1.59 5.82
N PHE A 691 -14.13 0.85 6.83
CA PHE A 691 -14.40 -0.58 6.95
C PHE A 691 -15.35 -0.85 8.11
N ALA A 692 -16.45 -1.57 7.85
CA ALA A 692 -17.46 -1.85 8.87
C ALA A 692 -16.94 -2.67 10.06
N ASN A 693 -15.84 -3.41 9.87
CA ASN A 693 -15.15 -4.17 10.91
C ASN A 693 -14.20 -3.31 11.77
N MET A 694 -13.96 -2.04 11.43
CA MET A 694 -13.06 -1.15 12.16
C MET A 694 -13.69 0.25 12.39
N PRO A 695 -14.86 0.35 13.05
CA PRO A 695 -15.58 1.61 13.21
C PRO A 695 -14.81 2.69 13.99
N MET A 696 -13.85 2.29 14.82
CA MET A 696 -13.05 3.20 15.65
C MET A 696 -11.73 3.65 15.00
N GLU A 697 -11.35 3.12 13.83
CA GLU A 697 -10.03 3.40 13.21
C GLU A 697 -9.79 4.91 13.03
N PHE A 698 -10.84 5.66 12.70
CA PHE A 698 -10.76 7.08 12.43
C PHE A 698 -10.81 7.98 13.67
N THR A 699 -10.92 7.39 14.85
CA THR A 699 -10.69 8.15 16.10
C THR A 699 -9.20 8.39 16.32
N GLU A 700 -8.34 7.58 15.68
CA GLU A 700 -6.88 7.65 15.80
C GLU A 700 -6.15 7.97 14.51
N LYS A 701 -6.78 7.77 13.36
CA LYS A 701 -6.26 8.14 12.04
C LYS A 701 -7.14 9.20 11.39
N PRO A 702 -6.57 10.13 10.62
CA PRO A 702 -7.37 11.12 9.93
C PRO A 702 -8.26 10.44 8.89
N PHE A 703 -9.57 10.66 8.99
CA PHE A 703 -10.56 10.18 8.02
C PHE A 703 -10.54 11.01 6.75
N VAL A 704 -10.53 12.34 6.90
CA VAL A 704 -10.54 13.29 5.78
C VAL A 704 -9.42 14.31 5.99
N THR A 705 -8.61 14.53 4.96
CA THR A 705 -7.71 15.68 4.90
C THR A 705 -8.31 16.73 3.98
N LEU A 706 -8.57 17.91 4.52
CA LEU A 706 -9.14 19.06 3.81
C LEU A 706 -8.08 20.13 3.58
N VAL A 707 -8.20 20.84 2.46
CA VAL A 707 -7.48 22.08 2.19
C VAL A 707 -8.52 23.16 1.95
N ILE A 708 -8.44 24.21 2.76
CA ILE A 708 -9.31 25.37 2.72
C ILE A 708 -8.49 26.53 2.18
N GLU A 709 -8.82 27.01 1.00
CA GLU A 709 -8.11 28.13 0.37
C GLU A 709 -8.93 29.40 0.50
N ASN A 710 -8.29 30.47 0.97
CA ASN A 710 -8.88 31.80 1.02
C ASN A 710 -8.37 32.62 -0.16
N GLU A 711 -9.20 32.73 -1.20
CA GLU A 711 -8.88 33.53 -2.39
C GLU A 711 -9.11 35.04 -2.18
N THR A 712 -9.52 35.45 -0.99
CA THR A 712 -9.75 36.87 -0.67
C THR A 712 -8.46 37.55 -0.22
N SER A 713 -8.42 38.88 -0.39
CA SER A 713 -7.31 39.71 0.05
C SER A 713 -7.31 39.99 1.56
N ASP A 714 -8.32 39.52 2.29
CA ASP A 714 -8.51 39.74 3.73
C ASP A 714 -8.43 38.41 4.49
N ASN A 715 -7.91 38.41 5.72
CA ASN A 715 -7.95 37.22 6.56
C ASN A 715 -9.39 36.96 7.01
N ILE A 716 -9.89 35.75 6.79
CA ILE A 716 -11.21 35.33 7.28
C ILE A 716 -11.04 34.83 8.70
N ARG A 717 -11.68 35.49 9.66
CA ARG A 717 -11.60 35.15 11.09
C ARG A 717 -12.90 34.50 11.56
N LYS A 718 -12.78 33.52 12.46
CA LYS A 718 -13.92 32.78 13.05
C LYS A 718 -14.79 32.11 11.98
N SER A 719 -14.37 30.94 11.53
CA SER A 719 -15.17 30.09 10.65
C SER A 719 -15.40 28.73 11.28
N GLU A 720 -16.60 28.19 11.11
CA GLU A 720 -16.98 26.87 11.63
C GLU A 720 -17.06 25.88 10.47
N LEU A 721 -16.21 24.86 10.49
CA LEU A 721 -16.21 23.76 9.54
C LEU A 721 -17.00 22.58 10.13
N THR A 722 -17.91 22.02 9.35
CA THR A 722 -18.69 20.84 9.71
C THR A 722 -18.41 19.71 8.72
N LEU A 723 -18.18 18.50 9.21
CA LEU A 723 -18.11 17.26 8.42
C LEU A 723 -19.17 16.29 8.92
N ASP A 724 -20.02 15.80 8.03
CA ASP A 724 -21.00 14.75 8.32
C ASP A 724 -20.98 13.66 7.26
N VAL A 725 -21.18 12.41 7.67
CA VAL A 725 -21.52 11.32 6.77
C VAL A 725 -22.93 10.87 7.15
N PRO A 726 -23.97 11.40 6.48
CA PRO A 726 -25.35 11.27 6.95
C PRO A 726 -25.76 9.83 7.21
N GLY A 727 -26.24 9.57 8.43
CA GLY A 727 -26.68 8.25 8.90
C GLY A 727 -25.55 7.30 9.33
N TYR A 728 -24.29 7.76 9.31
CA TYR A 728 -23.15 6.96 9.77
C TYR A 728 -22.34 7.64 10.87
N PHE A 729 -22.44 8.96 11.04
CA PHE A 729 -21.90 9.65 12.22
C PHE A 729 -22.94 9.73 13.33
N PRO A 730 -22.54 9.64 14.62
CA PRO A 730 -23.43 9.90 15.74
C PRO A 730 -23.88 11.37 15.77
N SER A 731 -22.99 12.29 15.37
CA SER A 731 -23.27 13.70 15.14
C SER A 731 -22.24 14.29 14.15
N PRO A 732 -22.59 15.35 13.41
CA PRO A 732 -21.63 16.08 12.59
C PRO A 732 -20.42 16.58 13.41
N ILE A 733 -19.25 16.59 12.79
CA ILE A 733 -17.99 16.98 13.40
C ILE A 733 -17.74 18.46 13.13
N GLY A 734 -17.71 19.28 14.17
CA GLY A 734 -17.45 20.72 14.10
C GLY A 734 -15.99 21.06 14.42
N VAL A 735 -15.38 21.95 13.63
CA VAL A 735 -14.05 22.52 13.86
C VAL A 735 -14.12 24.03 13.67
N GLU A 736 -13.91 24.78 14.75
CA GLU A 736 -13.72 26.22 14.67
C GLU A 736 -12.28 26.55 14.22
N LEU A 737 -12.17 27.50 13.28
CA LEU A 737 -10.91 28.04 12.79
C LEU A 737 -10.83 29.53 13.14
N GLU A 738 -9.77 29.89 13.86
CA GLU A 738 -9.57 31.28 14.30
C GLU A 738 -9.31 32.24 13.14
N SER A 739 -8.49 31.81 12.18
CA SER A 739 -8.14 32.61 11.01
C SER A 739 -7.72 31.74 9.83
N ILE A 740 -8.18 32.11 8.64
CA ILE A 740 -7.70 31.59 7.35
C ILE A 740 -7.03 32.77 6.64
N PRO A 741 -5.69 32.78 6.49
CA PRO A 741 -4.96 33.93 5.96
C PRO A 741 -5.37 34.29 4.53
N ALA A 742 -5.32 35.57 4.18
CA ALA A 742 -5.58 36.08 2.84
C ALA A 742 -4.65 35.44 1.79
N LEU A 743 -5.20 35.04 0.64
CA LEU A 743 -4.47 34.46 -0.48
C LEU A 743 -3.61 33.23 -0.10
N ASP A 744 -4.00 32.53 0.95
CA ASP A 744 -3.28 31.39 1.49
C ASP A 744 -4.24 30.21 1.72
N ARG A 745 -3.68 29.07 2.12
CA ARG A 745 -4.42 27.84 2.36
C ARG A 745 -4.15 27.27 3.75
N VAL A 746 -5.17 26.68 4.34
CA VAL A 746 -5.09 25.93 5.60
C VAL A 746 -5.38 24.46 5.31
N ARG A 747 -4.47 23.58 5.72
CA ARG A 747 -4.66 22.12 5.64
C ARG A 747 -5.12 21.61 6.99
N LEU A 748 -6.23 20.86 7.00
CA LEU A 748 -6.84 20.29 8.19
C LEU A 748 -6.97 18.78 8.04
N GLN A 749 -6.70 18.06 9.12
CA GLN A 749 -6.97 16.64 9.24
C GLN A 749 -8.16 16.46 10.19
N LEU A 750 -9.20 15.82 9.69
CA LEU A 750 -10.42 15.53 10.43
C LEU A 750 -10.47 14.05 10.80
N PHE A 751 -10.63 13.81 12.09
CA PHE A 751 -10.84 12.49 12.69
C PHE A 751 -12.34 12.26 12.81
N ALA A 752 -12.79 11.00 12.81
CA ALA A 752 -14.20 10.67 12.85
C ALA A 752 -14.50 9.47 13.74
N GLU A 753 -15.65 9.54 14.43
CA GLU A 753 -16.24 8.39 15.10
C GLU A 753 -17.47 7.95 14.29
N PHE A 754 -17.47 6.70 13.84
CA PHE A 754 -18.60 6.13 13.13
C PHE A 754 -19.57 5.47 14.13
N SER A 755 -20.86 5.68 13.91
CA SER A 755 -21.93 5.07 14.68
C SER A 755 -22.02 3.55 14.44
N ASP A 756 -22.71 2.86 15.34
CA ASP A 756 -22.98 1.42 15.23
C ASP A 756 -23.80 1.04 13.98
N ASP A 757 -24.39 2.00 13.27
CA ASP A 757 -25.08 1.74 12.00
C ASP A 757 -24.14 1.20 10.92
N LEU A 758 -22.82 1.46 11.05
CA LEU A 758 -21.78 0.87 10.21
C LEU A 758 -21.84 -0.67 10.22
N LYS A 759 -22.14 -1.26 11.38
CA LYS A 759 -22.22 -2.72 11.61
C LYS A 759 -23.40 -3.37 10.87
N LYS A 760 -24.39 -2.57 10.43
CA LYS A 760 -25.59 -3.05 9.70
C LYS A 760 -25.35 -3.17 8.19
N ILE A 761 -24.20 -2.76 7.70
CA ILE A 761 -23.88 -2.78 6.27
C ILE A 761 -23.56 -4.20 5.83
N SER A 762 -24.46 -4.79 5.06
CA SER A 762 -24.32 -6.17 4.54
C SER A 762 -23.65 -6.24 3.16
N ARG A 763 -23.36 -5.09 2.53
CA ARG A 763 -22.68 -4.96 1.24
C ARG A 763 -21.99 -3.62 1.16
N THR A 764 -20.81 -3.57 0.56
CA THR A 764 -20.09 -2.32 0.26
C THR A 764 -21.01 -1.27 -0.37
N LYS A 765 -20.98 -0.05 0.17
CA LYS A 765 -21.80 1.10 -0.26
C LYS A 765 -20.92 2.32 -0.53
N ARG A 766 -21.44 3.24 -1.34
CA ARG A 766 -20.92 4.61 -1.42
C ARG A 766 -21.87 5.54 -0.66
N ALA A 767 -21.31 6.40 0.17
CA ALA A 767 -22.02 7.47 0.88
C ALA A 767 -21.32 8.80 0.57
N ASP A 768 -22.04 9.90 0.64
CA ASP A 768 -21.43 11.23 0.47
C ASP A 768 -21.09 11.81 1.84
N ALA A 769 -19.82 12.13 2.06
CA ALA A 769 -19.41 13.02 3.15
C ALA A 769 -19.79 14.46 2.76
N VAL A 770 -20.58 15.10 3.59
CA VAL A 770 -20.98 16.50 3.46
C VAL A 770 -20.02 17.34 4.30
N ILE A 771 -19.24 18.20 3.65
CA ILE A 771 -18.30 19.10 4.31
C ILE A 771 -18.77 20.53 4.05
N SER A 772 -19.03 21.30 5.10
CA SER A 772 -19.43 22.70 4.97
C SER A 772 -18.58 23.61 5.85
N ILE A 773 -18.29 24.83 5.39
CA ILE A 773 -17.69 25.88 6.20
C ILE A 773 -18.60 27.10 6.22
N GLU A 774 -18.92 27.57 7.42
CA GLU A 774 -19.69 28.79 7.67
C GLU A 774 -18.74 29.89 8.17
N TYR A 775 -18.79 31.06 7.54
CA TYR A 775 -17.93 32.20 7.88
C TYR A 775 -18.65 33.52 7.59
N ALA A 776 -18.68 34.42 8.58
CA ALA A 776 -19.51 35.63 8.51
C ALA A 776 -20.98 35.32 8.14
N GLU A 777 -21.46 35.77 6.97
CA GLU A 777 -22.80 35.48 6.44
C GLU A 777 -22.78 34.46 5.26
N ASN A 778 -21.63 33.83 5.00
CA ASN A 778 -21.43 32.93 3.88
C ASN A 778 -21.30 31.46 4.33
N LYS A 779 -21.69 30.55 3.43
CA LYS A 779 -21.53 29.10 3.59
C LYS A 779 -21.01 28.48 2.30
N THR A 780 -19.93 27.69 2.39
CA THR A 780 -19.46 26.84 1.29
C THR A 780 -19.66 25.39 1.68
N GLU A 781 -20.25 24.58 0.80
CA GLU A 781 -20.47 23.14 1.02
C GLU A 781 -19.95 22.32 -0.16
N ILE A 782 -19.31 21.19 0.12
CA ILE A 782 -18.94 20.18 -0.87
C ILE A 782 -19.43 18.80 -0.42
N LYS A 783 -19.69 17.93 -1.39
CA LYS A 783 -19.94 16.51 -1.16
C LYS A 783 -18.80 15.69 -1.74
N TYR A 784 -18.28 14.76 -0.96
CA TYR A 784 -17.20 13.88 -1.38
C TYR A 784 -17.61 12.41 -1.22
N PRO A 785 -17.46 11.57 -2.26
CA PRO A 785 -17.85 10.17 -2.17
C PRO A 785 -16.89 9.38 -1.29
N VAL A 786 -17.45 8.71 -0.29
CA VAL A 786 -16.75 7.80 0.63
C VAL A 786 -17.22 6.38 0.35
N THR A 787 -16.27 5.46 0.23
CA THR A 787 -16.58 4.04 0.13
C THR A 787 -16.61 3.44 1.52
N ILE A 788 -17.72 2.80 1.87
CA ILE A 788 -17.89 2.05 3.12
C ILE A 788 -17.97 0.58 2.77
N PHE A 789 -16.92 -0.16 3.09
CA PHE A 789 -16.82 -1.59 2.91
C PHE A 789 -17.60 -2.34 4.00
N ASP A 790 -18.21 -3.46 3.62
CA ASP A 790 -18.87 -4.36 4.56
C ASP A 790 -17.88 -5.06 5.50
N ALA A 791 -18.40 -5.73 6.53
CA ALA A 791 -17.59 -6.26 7.62
C ALA A 791 -16.75 -7.49 7.22
N HIS A 792 -17.10 -8.17 6.12
CA HIS A 792 -16.28 -9.23 5.52
C HIS A 792 -15.03 -8.67 4.83
N THR A 793 -15.04 -7.39 4.49
CA THR A 793 -14.00 -6.81 3.66
C THR A 793 -12.89 -6.16 4.49
N THR A 794 -11.62 -6.41 4.12
CA THR A 794 -10.46 -5.80 4.77
C THR A 794 -9.36 -5.42 3.77
N ARG A 795 -8.37 -4.66 4.25
CA ARG A 795 -7.10 -4.41 3.55
C ARG A 795 -5.98 -5.09 4.31
N TRP A 796 -5.18 -5.87 3.61
CA TRP A 796 -4.01 -6.57 4.16
C TRP A 796 -2.76 -5.67 4.20
N ASN A 797 -2.90 -4.46 4.76
CA ASN A 797 -1.75 -3.60 5.03
C ASN A 797 -0.99 -4.03 6.30
N THR A 798 -1.60 -4.85 7.14
CA THR A 798 -0.99 -5.54 8.27
C THR A 798 -1.66 -6.90 8.48
N CYS A 799 -0.91 -7.92 8.90
CA CYS A 799 -1.42 -9.29 9.07
C CYS A 799 -2.28 -9.44 10.33
N GLU A 800 -2.01 -8.61 11.34
CA GLU A 800 -2.64 -8.56 12.64
C GLU A 800 -4.17 -8.36 12.52
N LYS A 801 -4.63 -7.73 11.43
CA LYS A 801 -6.06 -7.55 11.08
C LYS A 801 -6.84 -8.84 10.88
N LEU A 802 -6.20 -9.98 10.65
CA LEU A 802 -6.91 -11.27 10.58
C LEU A 802 -7.66 -11.57 11.89
N ALA A 803 -7.19 -11.03 13.03
CA ALA A 803 -7.85 -11.15 14.32
C ALA A 803 -9.27 -10.55 14.35
N LEU A 804 -9.60 -9.59 13.47
CA LEU A 804 -10.97 -9.05 13.30
C LEU A 804 -11.99 -10.15 12.96
N PHE A 805 -11.54 -11.23 12.32
CA PHE A 805 -12.38 -12.33 11.85
C PHE A 805 -12.37 -13.55 12.78
N MET A 806 -11.61 -13.50 13.88
CA MET A 806 -11.47 -14.64 14.81
C MET A 806 -12.38 -14.50 16.02
N ASP A 807 -13.61 -15.02 15.92
CA ASP A 807 -14.62 -14.97 16.98
C ASP A 807 -14.57 -16.23 17.87
N ASP A 808 -13.82 -16.15 18.96
CA ASP A 808 -13.70 -17.19 19.99
C ASP A 808 -14.96 -17.36 20.86
N GLU A 809 -15.91 -16.42 20.76
CA GLU A 809 -17.19 -16.46 21.46
C GLU A 809 -18.36 -16.89 20.55
N ASP A 810 -18.10 -17.23 19.28
CA ASP A 810 -19.11 -17.86 18.43
C ASP A 810 -19.55 -19.18 19.08
N LYS A 811 -20.87 -19.38 19.20
CA LYS A 811 -21.43 -20.55 19.87
C LYS A 811 -20.97 -21.86 19.22
N ALA A 812 -20.93 -21.93 17.88
CA ALA A 812 -20.50 -23.14 17.19
C ALA A 812 -19.01 -23.41 17.44
N VAL A 813 -18.20 -22.35 17.46
CA VAL A 813 -16.76 -22.42 17.77
C VAL A 813 -16.55 -22.89 19.21
N ALA A 814 -17.25 -22.30 20.18
CA ALA A 814 -17.15 -22.65 21.60
C ALA A 814 -17.59 -24.10 21.87
N ASP A 815 -18.67 -24.55 21.24
CA ASP A 815 -19.15 -25.94 21.36
C ASP A 815 -18.12 -26.93 20.79
N ILE A 816 -17.48 -26.60 19.65
CA ILE A 816 -16.39 -27.40 19.08
C ILE A 816 -15.17 -27.41 20.00
N ALA A 817 -14.72 -26.24 20.47
CA ALA A 817 -13.56 -26.12 21.34
C ALA A 817 -13.72 -26.92 22.64
N ALA A 818 -14.91 -26.91 23.25
CA ALA A 818 -15.20 -27.69 24.44
C ALA A 818 -15.04 -29.21 24.20
N GLU A 819 -15.54 -29.72 23.08
CA GLU A 819 -15.37 -31.13 22.70
C GLU A 819 -13.91 -31.49 22.41
N VAL A 820 -13.18 -30.60 21.73
CA VAL A 820 -11.73 -30.76 21.44
C VAL A 820 -10.93 -30.87 22.75
N VAL A 821 -11.17 -29.96 23.70
CA VAL A 821 -10.47 -29.95 25.01
C VAL A 821 -10.82 -31.18 25.85
N LEU A 822 -12.10 -31.60 25.82
CA LEU A 822 -12.55 -32.80 26.53
C LEU A 822 -11.84 -34.05 26.01
N GLU A 823 -11.72 -34.20 24.69
CA GLU A 823 -11.05 -35.35 24.09
C GLU A 823 -9.53 -35.31 24.28
N ALA A 824 -8.90 -34.13 24.16
CA ALA A 824 -7.47 -33.97 24.45
C ALA A 824 -7.13 -34.43 25.88
N SER A 825 -8.01 -34.12 26.84
CA SER A 825 -7.86 -34.52 28.24
C SER A 825 -8.02 -36.03 28.47
N ARG A 826 -8.61 -36.78 27.54
CA ARG A 826 -8.70 -38.25 27.59
C ARG A 826 -7.47 -38.94 26.99
N LEU A 827 -6.79 -38.28 26.05
CA LEU A 827 -5.63 -38.86 25.36
C LEU A 827 -4.35 -38.81 26.20
N THR A 828 -4.23 -37.85 27.11
CA THR A 828 -3.06 -37.72 27.97
C THR A 828 -3.40 -37.16 29.36
N ASP A 829 -2.79 -37.75 30.39
CA ASP A 829 -2.75 -37.19 31.74
C ASP A 829 -1.61 -36.17 31.93
N ASP A 830 -0.65 -36.11 31.00
CA ASP A 830 0.46 -35.15 31.04
C ASP A 830 -0.03 -33.74 30.65
N ASN A 831 -0.05 -32.85 31.63
CA ASN A 831 -0.45 -31.46 31.45
C ASN A 831 0.40 -30.72 30.40
N GLN A 832 1.68 -31.09 30.21
CA GLN A 832 2.55 -30.46 29.21
C GLN A 832 2.14 -30.81 27.78
N LEU A 833 1.48 -31.95 27.55
CA LEU A 833 1.06 -32.39 26.22
C LEU A 833 -0.37 -31.94 25.87
N LYS A 834 -1.14 -31.41 26.82
CA LYS A 834 -2.57 -31.09 26.59
C LYS A 834 -2.79 -30.12 25.45
N LYS A 835 -2.01 -29.04 25.34
CA LYS A 835 -2.15 -28.06 24.25
C LYS A 835 -1.75 -28.64 22.89
N LEU A 836 -0.70 -29.48 22.86
CA LEU A 836 -0.33 -30.23 21.65
C LEU A 836 -1.50 -31.07 21.14
N TYR A 837 -2.08 -31.93 21.99
CA TYR A 837 -3.23 -32.74 21.60
C TYR A 837 -4.46 -31.90 21.24
N THR A 838 -4.71 -30.81 21.97
CA THR A 838 -5.81 -29.88 21.68
C THR A 838 -5.69 -29.31 20.27
N GLY A 839 -4.53 -28.78 19.90
CA GLY A 839 -4.33 -28.22 18.57
C GLY A 839 -4.39 -29.28 17.45
N MET A 840 -3.85 -30.47 17.70
CA MET A 840 -3.90 -31.58 16.75
C MET A 840 -5.34 -32.08 16.52
N ILE A 841 -6.13 -32.21 17.58
CA ILE A 841 -7.54 -32.61 17.49
C ILE A 841 -8.35 -31.53 16.79
N ALA A 842 -8.09 -30.24 17.03
CA ALA A 842 -8.77 -29.15 16.33
C ALA A 842 -8.58 -29.23 14.81
N LEU A 843 -7.33 -29.45 14.35
CA LEU A 843 -7.03 -29.65 12.93
C LEU A 843 -7.76 -30.86 12.33
N ASP A 844 -7.70 -32.02 13.00
CA ASP A 844 -8.36 -33.22 12.50
C ASP A 844 -9.89 -33.15 12.60
N TYR A 845 -10.41 -32.41 13.59
CA TYR A 845 -11.83 -32.11 13.71
C TYR A 845 -12.35 -31.37 12.49
N LEU A 846 -11.69 -30.29 12.06
CA LEU A 846 -12.10 -29.55 10.86
C LEU A 846 -12.05 -30.43 9.61
N SER A 847 -11.04 -31.32 9.51
CA SER A 847 -10.98 -32.33 8.46
C SER A 847 -12.17 -33.30 8.52
N GLY A 848 -12.49 -33.83 9.69
CA GLY A 848 -13.62 -34.75 9.91
C GLY A 848 -14.98 -34.10 9.69
N PHE A 849 -15.11 -32.83 10.06
CA PHE A 849 -16.29 -32.00 9.80
C PHE A 849 -16.53 -31.78 8.29
N GLY A 850 -15.46 -31.91 7.51
CA GLY A 850 -15.46 -31.85 6.04
C GLY A 850 -15.13 -30.47 5.48
N ILE A 851 -14.30 -29.68 6.18
CA ILE A 851 -13.82 -28.39 5.68
C ILE A 851 -12.83 -28.60 4.53
N ASN A 852 -13.06 -27.91 3.41
CA ASN A 852 -12.23 -28.01 2.21
C ASN A 852 -11.53 -26.69 1.88
N PHE A 853 -10.22 -26.76 1.61
CA PHE A 853 -9.48 -25.61 1.07
C PHE A 853 -9.83 -25.38 -0.41
N VAL A 854 -10.15 -24.15 -0.76
CA VAL A 854 -10.43 -23.71 -2.12
C VAL A 854 -9.67 -22.40 -2.37
N PRO A 855 -8.66 -22.35 -3.27
CA PRO A 855 -7.94 -21.12 -3.57
C PRO A 855 -8.87 -20.04 -4.16
N ASP A 856 -8.72 -18.78 -3.75
CA ASP A 856 -9.37 -17.68 -4.47
C ASP A 856 -8.67 -17.40 -5.80
N ALA A 857 -9.37 -17.69 -6.89
CA ALA A 857 -8.91 -17.46 -8.26
C ALA A 857 -9.08 -16.00 -8.71
N LYS A 858 -9.90 -15.19 -8.01
CA LYS A 858 -10.20 -13.81 -8.37
C LYS A 858 -9.29 -12.81 -7.65
N ARG A 859 -8.92 -13.11 -6.40
CA ARG A 859 -8.01 -12.29 -5.59
C ARG A 859 -7.04 -13.18 -4.84
N PRO A 860 -6.04 -13.77 -5.53
CA PRO A 860 -5.03 -14.56 -4.85
C PRO A 860 -4.40 -13.71 -3.73
N PHE A 861 -4.31 -14.24 -2.52
CA PHE A 861 -3.75 -13.53 -1.35
C PHE A 861 -2.39 -12.88 -1.65
N THR A 862 -1.54 -13.54 -2.47
CA THR A 862 -0.26 -13.04 -3.00
C THR A 862 -0.35 -11.68 -3.71
N GLU A 863 -1.49 -11.34 -4.31
CA GLU A 863 -1.70 -10.11 -5.08
C GLU A 863 -2.30 -8.96 -4.27
N VAL A 864 -2.91 -9.28 -3.12
CA VAL A 864 -3.62 -8.33 -2.25
C VAL A 864 -2.79 -7.98 -1.02
N TYR A 865 -1.96 -8.92 -0.55
CA TYR A 865 -1.08 -8.75 0.60
C TYR A 865 -0.08 -7.59 0.42
N GLY A 866 0.04 -6.73 1.44
CA GLY A 866 0.91 -5.55 1.43
C GLY A 866 0.39 -4.39 0.58
N SER A 867 -0.78 -4.53 -0.06
CA SER A 867 -1.40 -3.46 -0.82
C SER A 867 -2.19 -2.51 0.09
N ASN A 868 -1.95 -1.20 -0.05
CA ASN A 868 -2.74 -0.17 0.62
C ASN A 868 -4.05 0.16 -0.10
N THR A 869 -4.28 -0.39 -1.30
CA THR A 869 -5.43 -0.02 -2.15
C THR A 869 -6.37 -1.18 -2.44
N LYS A 870 -5.84 -2.39 -2.61
CA LYS A 870 -6.64 -3.59 -2.88
C LYS A 870 -7.30 -4.10 -1.60
N VAL A 871 -8.50 -4.64 -1.75
CA VAL A 871 -9.29 -5.20 -0.64
C VAL A 871 -9.55 -6.67 -0.87
N ASP A 872 -9.70 -7.40 0.23
CA ASP A 872 -10.05 -8.80 0.26
C ASP A 872 -11.31 -9.05 1.08
N SER A 873 -11.91 -10.24 0.97
CA SER A 873 -13.12 -10.59 1.70
C SER A 873 -12.95 -11.92 2.44
N VAL A 874 -13.09 -11.89 3.77
CA VAL A 874 -12.92 -13.05 4.67
C VAL A 874 -14.28 -13.47 5.25
N LEU A 875 -14.56 -14.76 5.26
CA LEU A 875 -15.72 -15.38 5.89
C LEU A 875 -15.51 -15.56 7.41
N PHE A 876 -16.60 -15.38 8.17
CA PHE A 876 -16.57 -15.62 9.60
C PHE A 876 -16.62 -17.13 9.93
N PRO A 877 -16.16 -17.55 11.13
CA PRO A 877 -15.96 -18.97 11.47
C PRO A 877 -17.18 -19.87 11.21
N SER A 878 -18.36 -19.47 11.68
CA SER A 878 -19.58 -20.26 11.50
C SER A 878 -20.11 -20.24 10.05
N GLU A 879 -19.75 -19.23 9.25
CA GLU A 879 -20.02 -19.21 7.81
C GLU A 879 -19.15 -20.23 7.07
N VAL A 880 -17.86 -20.34 7.44
CA VAL A 880 -16.95 -21.37 6.91
C VAL A 880 -17.43 -22.77 7.29
N LEU A 881 -17.86 -22.97 8.55
CA LEU A 881 -18.45 -24.24 8.99
C LEU A 881 -19.69 -24.61 8.17
N LEU A 882 -20.58 -23.65 7.92
CA LEU A 882 -21.79 -23.88 7.13
C LEU A 882 -21.46 -24.17 5.65
N ALA A 883 -20.53 -23.41 5.07
CA ALA A 883 -20.10 -23.57 3.68
C ALA A 883 -19.29 -24.85 3.45
N LYS A 884 -18.64 -25.37 4.51
CA LYS A 884 -17.69 -26.49 4.48
C LYS A 884 -16.51 -26.28 3.52
N LYS A 885 -16.18 -25.03 3.26
CA LYS A 885 -15.07 -24.61 2.41
C LYS A 885 -14.66 -23.17 2.70
N GLY A 886 -13.42 -22.85 2.39
CA GLY A 886 -12.84 -21.51 2.46
C GLY A 886 -11.45 -21.50 1.82
N ASP A 887 -10.87 -20.33 1.62
CA ASP A 887 -9.48 -20.17 1.26
C ASP A 887 -8.57 -20.13 2.51
N GLY A 888 -7.35 -19.58 2.39
CA GLY A 888 -6.32 -19.71 3.42
C GLY A 888 -6.66 -18.92 4.68
N ASP A 889 -7.12 -17.69 4.50
CA ASP A 889 -7.51 -16.75 5.54
C ASP A 889 -8.86 -17.11 6.18
N ASP A 890 -9.85 -17.55 5.39
CA ASP A 890 -11.11 -18.11 5.90
C ASP A 890 -10.86 -19.26 6.90
N ILE A 891 -10.06 -20.24 6.47
CA ILE A 891 -9.79 -21.44 7.27
C ILE A 891 -8.93 -21.10 8.49
N LEU A 892 -7.99 -20.17 8.34
CA LEU A 892 -7.16 -19.73 9.45
C LEU A 892 -7.97 -18.94 10.48
N ALA A 893 -8.95 -18.13 10.05
CA ALA A 893 -9.87 -17.43 10.94
C ALA A 893 -10.73 -18.42 11.75
N LEU A 894 -11.30 -19.44 11.09
CA LEU A 894 -12.04 -20.52 11.77
C LEU A 894 -11.16 -21.28 12.77
N LEU A 895 -10.01 -21.78 12.33
CA LEU A 895 -9.13 -22.58 13.17
C LEU A 895 -8.57 -21.77 14.33
N GLY A 896 -8.15 -20.52 14.09
CA GLY A 896 -7.68 -19.61 15.13
C GLY A 896 -8.74 -19.33 16.19
N SER A 897 -10.01 -19.18 15.79
CA SER A 897 -11.14 -19.04 16.71
C SER A 897 -11.31 -20.28 17.59
N VAL A 898 -11.26 -21.48 17.00
CA VAL A 898 -11.38 -22.75 17.74
C VAL A 898 -10.21 -22.95 18.71
N LEU A 899 -8.98 -22.71 18.26
CA LEU A 899 -7.78 -22.84 19.10
C LEU A 899 -7.82 -21.86 20.26
N LYS A 900 -8.19 -20.59 20.00
CA LYS A 900 -8.28 -19.55 21.02
C LYS A 900 -9.33 -19.91 22.08
N ALA A 901 -10.53 -20.32 21.65
CA ALA A 901 -11.58 -20.79 22.55
C ALA A 901 -11.16 -22.04 23.35
N ALA A 902 -10.30 -22.89 22.78
CA ALA A 902 -9.73 -24.07 23.43
C ALA A 902 -8.52 -23.76 24.34
N GLY A 903 -8.09 -22.49 24.45
CA GLY A 903 -6.95 -22.07 25.28
C GLY A 903 -5.57 -22.30 24.65
N VAL A 904 -5.51 -22.48 23.34
CA VAL A 904 -4.27 -22.63 22.55
C VAL A 904 -4.05 -21.37 21.72
N ASP A 905 -2.85 -20.80 21.79
CA ASP A 905 -2.53 -19.63 20.97
C ASP A 905 -2.10 -20.05 19.56
N LEU A 906 -2.34 -19.17 18.60
CA LEU A 906 -1.98 -19.36 17.19
C LEU A 906 -0.93 -18.31 16.82
N ALA A 907 0.05 -18.69 16.01
CA ALA A 907 0.95 -17.76 15.35
C ALA A 907 1.00 -18.04 13.86
N PHE A 908 1.22 -17.00 13.06
CA PHE A 908 1.43 -17.17 11.64
C PHE A 908 2.32 -16.06 11.08
N THR A 909 2.83 -16.28 9.89
CA THR A 909 3.48 -15.23 9.09
C THR A 909 3.18 -15.45 7.62
N VAL A 910 3.48 -14.44 6.80
CA VAL A 910 3.32 -14.51 5.36
C VAL A 910 4.70 -14.43 4.72
N ALA A 911 5.04 -15.45 3.94
CA ALA A 911 6.23 -15.43 3.10
C ALA A 911 5.92 -16.05 1.73
N ASP A 912 6.51 -15.51 0.67
CA ASP A 912 6.23 -15.88 -0.73
C ASP A 912 4.72 -15.89 -1.07
N GLY A 913 3.96 -15.00 -0.41
CA GLY A 913 2.51 -14.85 -0.51
C GLY A 913 1.71 -16.09 -0.09
N ARG A 914 2.27 -16.92 0.79
CA ARG A 914 1.55 -18.00 1.49
C ARG A 914 1.54 -17.75 2.97
N ILE A 915 0.48 -18.21 3.64
CA ILE A 915 0.37 -18.17 5.08
C ILE A 915 1.03 -19.42 5.67
N PHE A 916 2.00 -19.20 6.56
CA PHE A 916 2.65 -20.25 7.34
C PHE A 916 2.16 -20.13 8.78
N ALA A 917 1.43 -21.14 9.26
CA ALA A 917 0.78 -21.12 10.55
C ALA A 917 1.34 -22.18 11.50
N MET A 918 1.23 -21.90 12.79
CA MET A 918 1.66 -22.78 13.87
C MET A 918 0.87 -22.48 15.14
N PHE A 919 0.70 -23.46 16.02
CA PHE A 919 0.04 -23.24 17.31
C PHE A 919 0.96 -23.52 18.49
N ASP A 920 0.73 -22.83 19.59
CA ASP A 920 1.53 -22.91 20.81
C ASP A 920 1.27 -24.23 21.54
N THR A 921 2.32 -25.01 21.76
CA THR A 921 2.21 -26.23 22.57
C THR A 921 2.45 -25.97 24.07
N SER A 922 3.01 -24.80 24.42
CA SER A 922 3.56 -24.43 25.72
C SER A 922 4.58 -25.42 26.29
N ILE A 923 5.17 -26.26 25.43
CA ILE A 923 6.27 -27.13 25.80
C ILE A 923 7.56 -26.31 25.65
N PRO A 924 8.34 -26.11 26.73
CA PRO A 924 9.63 -25.41 26.64
C PRO A 924 10.60 -26.14 25.71
N GLU A 925 11.47 -25.41 25.01
CA GLU A 925 12.52 -25.98 24.14
C GLU A 925 13.38 -27.02 24.88
N GLU A 926 13.65 -26.79 26.17
CA GLU A 926 14.44 -27.70 27.01
C GLU A 926 13.85 -29.12 27.10
N LEU A 927 12.52 -29.26 26.91
CA LEU A 927 11.82 -30.54 26.94
C LEU A 927 11.69 -31.18 25.56
N MET A 928 12.21 -30.56 24.50
CA MET A 928 12.16 -31.08 23.13
C MET A 928 12.73 -32.50 23.04
N GLY A 929 13.90 -32.75 23.65
CA GLY A 929 14.52 -34.07 23.67
C GLY A 929 13.77 -35.10 24.53
N LYS A 930 13.05 -34.66 25.57
CA LYS A 930 12.21 -35.54 26.41
C LYS A 930 11.00 -36.07 25.62
N TYR A 931 10.40 -35.23 24.80
CA TYR A 931 9.20 -35.56 24.01
C TYR A 931 9.52 -36.01 22.57
N GLY A 932 10.79 -36.16 22.21
CA GLY A 932 11.20 -36.74 20.93
C GLY A 932 11.04 -35.83 19.72
N PHE A 933 10.90 -34.53 19.91
CA PHE A 933 10.86 -33.55 18.81
C PHE A 933 12.25 -33.30 18.23
N SER A 934 12.33 -33.08 16.92
CA SER A 934 13.54 -32.56 16.26
C SER A 934 13.30 -31.13 15.75
N LYS A 935 14.38 -30.34 15.60
CA LYS A 935 14.28 -28.94 15.15
C LYS A 935 13.73 -28.80 13.72
N GLU A 936 13.73 -29.87 12.94
CA GLU A 936 13.15 -29.91 11.59
C GLU A 936 11.63 -30.13 11.60
N GLN A 937 11.05 -30.52 12.73
CA GLN A 937 9.65 -30.90 12.86
C GLN A 937 8.78 -29.84 13.54
N ILE A 938 9.40 -28.83 14.14
CA ILE A 938 8.76 -27.84 14.99
C ILE A 938 9.40 -26.47 14.78
N VAL A 939 8.76 -25.43 15.26
CA VAL A 939 9.32 -24.07 15.30
C VAL A 939 9.58 -23.71 16.76
N ILE A 940 10.75 -23.13 17.07
CA ILE A 940 11.03 -22.56 18.39
C ILE A 940 10.78 -21.06 18.33
N TYR A 941 9.91 -20.57 19.20
CA TYR A 941 9.60 -19.14 19.31
C TYR A 941 9.24 -18.79 20.76
N ALA A 942 9.91 -17.75 21.29
CA ALA A 942 9.80 -17.34 22.69
C ALA A 942 10.00 -18.53 23.66
N GLU A 943 11.11 -19.27 23.48
CA GLU A 943 11.53 -20.43 24.29
C GLU A 943 10.56 -21.62 24.34
N ASN A 944 9.48 -21.58 23.54
CA ASN A 944 8.47 -22.63 23.47
C ASN A 944 8.45 -23.30 22.10
N ILE A 945 7.99 -24.55 22.09
CA ILE A 945 7.73 -25.33 20.88
C ILE A 945 6.39 -24.90 20.29
N TRP A 946 6.41 -24.52 19.02
CA TRP A 946 5.24 -24.26 18.20
C TRP A 946 5.11 -25.36 17.15
N PHE A 947 3.88 -25.82 16.97
CA PHE A 947 3.56 -26.92 16.06
C PHE A 947 3.12 -26.37 14.70
N PRO A 948 3.96 -26.47 13.64
CA PRO A 948 3.65 -25.89 12.33
C PRO A 948 2.63 -26.72 11.57
N PHE A 949 1.78 -26.07 10.78
CA PHE A 949 0.80 -26.75 9.95
C PHE A 949 0.50 -25.96 8.67
N ASP A 950 0.04 -26.67 7.64
CA ASP A 950 -0.35 -26.12 6.35
C ASP A 950 -1.87 -26.12 6.20
N VAL A 951 -2.48 -24.92 6.16
CA VAL A 951 -3.93 -24.72 6.01
C VAL A 951 -4.46 -25.29 4.70
N THR A 952 -3.65 -25.34 3.65
CA THR A 952 -4.06 -25.88 2.34
C THR A 952 -4.30 -27.39 2.37
N LYS A 953 -3.85 -28.04 3.45
CA LYS A 953 -3.96 -29.47 3.71
C LYS A 953 -4.98 -29.82 4.78
N ILE A 954 -5.85 -28.87 5.18
CA ILE A 954 -6.82 -29.09 6.26
C ILE A 954 -7.74 -30.29 6.00
N ASN A 955 -8.12 -30.54 4.74
CA ASN A 955 -8.97 -31.66 4.35
C ASN A 955 -8.24 -33.02 4.38
N GLU A 956 -6.91 -33.03 4.42
CA GLU A 956 -6.08 -34.24 4.45
C GLU A 956 -5.73 -34.71 5.89
N GLY A 957 -6.22 -34.00 6.91
CA GLY A 957 -6.02 -34.32 8.32
C GLY A 957 -4.72 -33.78 8.90
N VAL A 958 -4.58 -33.88 10.22
CA VAL A 958 -3.48 -33.27 10.97
C VAL A 958 -2.09 -33.75 10.57
N LEU A 959 -1.90 -35.05 10.27
CA LEU A 959 -0.59 -35.60 9.92
C LEU A 959 -0.05 -34.98 8.62
N ASN A 960 -0.89 -34.90 7.58
CA ASN A 960 -0.49 -34.32 6.29
C ASN A 960 -0.31 -32.80 6.39
N SER A 961 -1.17 -32.14 7.17
CA SER A 961 -1.04 -30.70 7.43
C SER A 961 0.26 -30.38 8.18
N TRP A 962 0.62 -31.17 9.19
CA TRP A 962 1.89 -31.06 9.90
C TRP A 962 3.09 -31.34 8.99
N LEU A 963 3.14 -32.50 8.32
CA LEU A 963 4.24 -32.87 7.41
C LEU A 963 4.47 -31.88 6.27
N SER A 964 3.41 -31.20 5.82
CA SER A 964 3.55 -30.10 4.86
C SER A 964 4.09 -28.83 5.53
N GLY A 965 3.61 -28.50 6.73
CA GLY A 965 4.08 -27.37 7.54
C GLY A 965 5.56 -27.46 7.92
N THR A 966 6.06 -28.64 8.32
CA THR A 966 7.46 -28.85 8.75
C THR A 966 8.47 -28.53 7.66
N LYS A 967 8.11 -28.61 6.37
CA LYS A 967 9.00 -28.25 5.26
C LYS A 967 9.48 -26.80 5.34
N ASN A 968 8.70 -25.94 5.98
CA ASN A 968 8.99 -24.52 6.12
C ASN A 968 9.52 -24.17 7.52
N ALA A 969 9.43 -25.09 8.49
CA ALA A 969 9.91 -24.87 9.86
C ALA A 969 11.39 -24.45 9.95
N PRO A 970 12.34 -24.99 9.15
CA PRO A 970 13.73 -24.53 9.18
C PRO A 970 13.94 -23.07 8.77
N ALA A 971 12.97 -22.47 8.05
CA ALA A 971 13.01 -21.08 7.64
C ALA A 971 12.35 -20.14 8.67
N MET A 972 11.91 -20.67 9.82
CA MET A 972 11.13 -19.95 10.83
C MET A 972 11.73 -20.17 12.22
N GLY A 973 11.74 -19.14 13.06
CA GLY A 973 12.31 -19.22 14.41
C GLY A 973 12.26 -17.87 15.15
N GLU A 974 13.13 -17.69 16.16
CA GLU A 974 13.17 -16.49 17.00
C GLU A 974 13.36 -15.18 16.23
N GLU A 975 14.11 -15.21 15.13
CA GLU A 975 14.35 -14.03 14.28
C GLU A 975 13.20 -13.74 13.30
N THR A 976 12.22 -14.65 13.20
CA THR A 976 11.07 -14.47 12.30
C THR A 976 9.99 -13.65 12.99
N ARG A 977 9.55 -12.56 12.35
CA ARG A 977 8.37 -11.82 12.82
C ARG A 977 7.12 -12.68 12.62
N LEU A 978 6.61 -13.22 13.71
CA LEU A 978 5.33 -13.93 13.76
C LEU A 978 4.23 -13.00 14.28
N VAL A 979 3.05 -13.08 13.65
CA VAL A 979 1.81 -12.54 14.20
C VAL A 979 1.26 -13.57 15.17
N VAL A 980 1.34 -13.23 16.46
CA VAL A 980 0.77 -14.04 17.54
C VAL A 980 -0.66 -13.58 17.80
N LEU A 981 -1.62 -14.50 17.76
CA LEU A 981 -3.04 -14.21 17.82
C LEU A 981 -3.44 -13.48 19.10
N SER A 982 -2.93 -13.88 20.27
CA SER A 982 -3.19 -13.15 21.52
C SER A 982 -2.76 -11.67 21.48
N LYS A 983 -1.64 -11.35 20.82
CA LYS A 983 -1.18 -9.97 20.62
C LYS A 983 -2.05 -9.24 19.60
N ALA A 984 -2.35 -9.91 18.48
CA ALA A 984 -3.20 -9.34 17.43
C ALA A 984 -4.62 -9.02 17.94
N LEU A 985 -5.20 -9.86 18.79
CA LEU A 985 -6.50 -9.62 19.43
C LEU A 985 -6.51 -8.44 20.40
N ALA A 986 -5.35 -8.09 20.99
CA ALA A 986 -5.23 -6.91 21.84
C ALA A 986 -5.22 -5.61 21.01
N GLU A 987 -4.78 -5.68 19.74
CA GLU A 987 -4.77 -4.56 18.80
C GLU A 987 -6.07 -4.47 17.99
N TYR A 988 -6.61 -5.61 17.54
CA TYR A 988 -7.80 -5.72 16.70
C TYR A 988 -8.84 -6.64 17.35
N ALA A 989 -9.90 -6.03 17.88
CA ALA A 989 -10.99 -6.77 18.51
C ALA A 989 -11.83 -7.55 17.47
N PRO A 990 -12.23 -8.81 17.75
CA PRO A 990 -13.07 -9.59 16.85
C PRO A 990 -14.42 -8.94 16.55
N VAL A 991 -14.88 -9.08 15.30
CA VAL A 991 -16.21 -8.65 14.89
C VAL A 991 -17.23 -9.74 15.16
N ARG A 992 -18.02 -9.54 16.20
CA ARG A 992 -18.98 -10.53 16.74
C ARG A 992 -20.39 -10.36 16.18
N LEU A 993 -20.51 -10.19 14.87
CA LEU A 993 -21.78 -9.87 14.19
C LEU A 993 -22.37 -11.03 13.39
N PHE A 994 -21.53 -11.90 12.82
CA PHE A 994 -21.93 -12.88 11.81
C PHE A 994 -21.87 -14.31 12.34
N ARG A 995 -22.65 -14.59 13.40
CA ARG A 995 -22.76 -15.91 14.00
C ARG A 995 -23.91 -16.70 13.39
N GLN A 996 -23.64 -17.93 12.94
CA GLN A 996 -24.63 -18.87 12.42
C GLN A 996 -24.86 -20.01 13.42
N ASP A 997 -26.09 -20.52 13.50
CA ASP A 997 -26.38 -21.71 14.29
C ASP A 997 -25.91 -22.96 13.53
N VAL A 998 -24.72 -23.43 13.87
CA VAL A 998 -24.12 -24.64 13.30
C VAL A 998 -23.96 -25.67 14.41
N LYS A 999 -24.60 -26.84 14.23
CA LYS A 999 -24.42 -27.97 15.15
C LYS A 999 -23.06 -28.62 14.94
N GLY A 1000 -22.23 -28.61 15.97
CA GLY A 1000 -21.01 -29.41 16.01
C GLY A 1000 -21.31 -30.91 15.89
N ILE A 1001 -20.37 -31.63 15.28
CA ILE A 1001 -20.33 -33.09 15.31
C ILE A 1001 -19.53 -33.49 16.56
N PRO A 1002 -19.98 -34.43 17.41
CA PRO A 1002 -19.19 -34.87 18.54
C PRO A 1002 -17.83 -35.43 18.07
N VAL A 1003 -16.74 -35.05 18.73
CA VAL A 1003 -15.38 -35.51 18.38
C VAL A 1003 -15.31 -37.05 18.36
N SER A 1004 -15.98 -37.72 19.30
CA SER A 1004 -16.12 -39.19 19.34
C SER A 1004 -16.64 -39.83 18.04
N THR A 1005 -17.30 -39.08 17.15
CA THR A 1005 -17.77 -39.59 15.85
C THR A 1005 -16.61 -39.94 14.91
N PHE A 1006 -15.41 -39.36 15.11
CA PHE A 1006 -14.22 -39.60 14.29
C PHE A 1006 -13.19 -40.52 14.98
N GLN A 1007 -13.62 -41.35 15.93
CA GLN A 1007 -12.76 -42.14 16.82
C GLN A 1007 -11.68 -42.97 16.09
N SER A 1008 -11.99 -43.55 14.92
CA SER A 1008 -11.00 -44.30 14.14
C SER A 1008 -9.83 -43.45 13.65
N ARG A 1009 -10.07 -42.17 13.34
CA ARG A 1009 -9.03 -41.21 12.90
C ARG A 1009 -8.15 -40.79 14.08
N TYR A 1010 -8.75 -40.61 15.25
CA TYR A 1010 -8.02 -40.26 16.47
C TYR A 1010 -7.16 -41.42 16.99
N ASP A 1011 -7.62 -42.67 16.86
CA ASP A 1011 -6.81 -43.85 17.19
C ASP A 1011 -5.57 -43.99 16.29
N GLU A 1012 -5.69 -43.62 15.01
CA GLU A 1012 -4.55 -43.55 14.08
C GLU A 1012 -3.60 -42.41 14.44
N LEU A 1013 -4.14 -41.23 14.77
CA LEU A 1013 -3.38 -40.08 15.22
C LEU A 1013 -2.55 -40.40 16.47
N LYS A 1014 -3.16 -41.04 17.48
CA LYS A 1014 -2.49 -41.47 18.70
C LYS A 1014 -1.32 -42.40 18.40
N LYS A 1015 -1.53 -43.41 17.55
CA LYS A 1015 -0.45 -44.34 17.13
C LYS A 1015 0.67 -43.66 16.34
N ALA A 1016 0.35 -42.62 15.57
CA ALA A 1016 1.34 -41.85 14.81
C ALA A 1016 2.18 -40.93 15.71
N ILE A 1017 1.61 -40.43 16.82
CA ILE A 1017 2.33 -39.62 17.82
C ILE A 1017 3.24 -40.49 18.68
N GLU A 1018 2.78 -41.70 19.04
CA GLU A 1018 3.55 -42.64 19.88
C GLU A 1018 4.77 -43.26 19.16
N LYS A 1019 4.89 -43.09 17.84
CA LYS A 1019 5.90 -43.71 16.98
C LYS A 1019 6.85 -42.67 16.42
#